data_AF-A0A4S4M2X4-F1
#
_entry.id   AF-A0A4S4M2X4-F1
#
_cell.length_a   1.000
_cell.length_b   1.000
_cell.length_c   1.000
_cell.angle_alpha   90.00
_cell.angle_beta   90.00
_cell.angle_gamma   90.00
#
_symmetry.space_group_name_H-M   'P 1'
#
loop_
_entity.id
_entity.type
_entity.pdbx_description
1 polymer ?
#
loop_
_entity_poly.entity_id
_entity_poly.type
_entity_poly.pdbx_seq_one_letter_code
_entity_poly.pdbx_strand_id
1 'polypeptide(L)'
;MPEQPTKQKLWGGRFTGKTDPLMHAFNQSLKYDQKMHAADIRGSIAYAKSLAKVGILTQDEEKKITEGLKAVEKEWATGKFEPAPDDEDIHTANERRLSELIGPLGGKLHTGRSRNDQVATDMRIWLLDEVKEIEAGLCALIRVMVERADKEVDYLMPGYTHLQRGQPIRWSHLLLSHAFSFRSDLERLRQLIPRISVLPLGSGALAGNPFAVDREFLAKELGFQSVAENSLWGVGDRDFVIEFLMWASLTTTHLSRMSEDLIIYSTAEFGFITLSDAYSTGSSMMPQKKNPDSLELLRGKSGRVFGNAAGFLMTYKGLPSTYNKDLQEDKEPLFDTVDTVSACFRIAEGVIGTLEVHPDKMRQALTMDVLATDLADYLVRKGIPFRETHHISGRAVALAESRKCQLNDLTVQDYKKLSDKFDDDIHQIFDFEASVERRQAIGGPSRVMIARQVSVLRAALEHNSYPTQYSGGGGGYNNRQPNPFAQQDDASSYEMADVKDSTTHLTAGLGGDPMSAFYDEIASIQDSIKAFNDSISRISDLHSRSLNNMDDNAAQRNAQQLEELVADTSSMSSMLKRRVKALERQGGQGRDGQIKKQQTGLVKAKFMEAIQSYQLVEQQYRQKYKQRMERQFKIVKPDATPEEVKAVVEDDQGGQIFSQALMNSRMGESRAAYREVQERHADIKRIEKTLAELAQLFNDMSILVEQQDETINVIEAQAATVEKDVETGLGYTDKAVDSARAARKKRWICFFIILIILIIIAIVVAVVVVQNVNKNKTTTTKSTN
;
A
#
# COMPACT_ATOMS: atom_id res chain seq x y z
N MET A 1 23.15 -52.88 -24.32
CA MET A 1 22.72 -51.47 -24.28
C MET A 1 22.11 -51.25 -22.91
N PRO A 2 22.58 -50.29 -22.09
CA PRO A 2 21.91 -49.99 -20.85
C PRO A 2 20.51 -49.46 -21.18
N GLU A 3 19.49 -49.95 -20.47
CA GLU A 3 18.10 -49.52 -20.62
C GLU A 3 18.03 -48.00 -20.57
N GLN A 4 17.43 -47.39 -21.61
CA GLN A 4 17.14 -45.96 -21.60
C GLN A 4 16.28 -45.66 -20.36
N PRO A 5 16.58 -44.61 -19.58
CA PRO A 5 15.76 -44.22 -18.45
C PRO A 5 14.32 -44.06 -18.92
N THR A 6 13.41 -44.84 -18.34
CA THR A 6 11.99 -44.85 -18.70
C THR A 6 11.43 -43.44 -18.55
N LYS A 7 10.76 -42.94 -19.60
CA LYS A 7 9.99 -41.67 -19.62
C LYS A 7 8.84 -41.68 -18.61
N GLN A 8 9.14 -41.64 -17.32
CA GLN A 8 8.14 -41.55 -16.26
C GLN A 8 8.15 -40.14 -15.69
N LYS A 9 6.98 -39.51 -15.69
CA LYS A 9 6.74 -38.26 -14.95
C LYS A 9 7.13 -38.47 -13.49
N LEU A 10 7.65 -37.43 -12.86
CA LEU A 10 8.11 -37.44 -11.47
C LEU A 10 7.04 -37.86 -10.44
N TRP A 11 5.77 -37.82 -10.83
CA TRP A 11 4.61 -38.22 -10.04
C TRP A 11 3.78 -39.36 -10.69
N GLY A 12 4.30 -40.07 -11.70
CA GLY A 12 3.52 -40.95 -12.58
C GLY A 12 3.24 -42.38 -12.10
N GLY A 13 3.93 -42.90 -11.07
CA GLY A 13 3.87 -44.33 -10.70
C GLY A 13 2.51 -44.87 -10.24
N ARG A 14 1.55 -43.98 -9.95
CA ARG A 14 0.20 -44.34 -9.48
C ARG A 14 -0.88 -44.25 -10.57
N PHE A 15 -0.59 -43.63 -11.71
CA PHE A 15 -1.61 -43.32 -12.72
C PHE A 15 -1.78 -44.48 -13.70
N THR A 16 -3.03 -44.94 -13.89
CA THR A 16 -3.39 -46.05 -14.79
C THR A 16 -3.79 -45.58 -16.19
N GLY A 17 -3.87 -44.27 -16.43
CA GLY A 17 -4.25 -43.66 -17.70
C GLY A 17 -3.38 -42.45 -18.07
N LYS A 18 -3.59 -41.89 -19.26
CA LYS A 18 -2.90 -40.67 -19.73
C LYS A 18 -3.64 -39.41 -19.26
N THR A 19 -2.90 -38.37 -18.91
CA THR A 19 -3.48 -37.03 -18.66
C THR A 19 -4.13 -36.51 -19.94
N ASP A 20 -5.29 -35.87 -19.83
CA ASP A 20 -5.94 -35.18 -20.94
C ASP A 20 -5.01 -34.09 -21.51
N PRO A 21 -4.84 -33.96 -22.84
CA PRO A 21 -3.98 -32.93 -23.43
C PRO A 21 -4.33 -31.50 -23.03
N LEU A 22 -5.62 -31.18 -22.83
CA LEU A 22 -6.05 -29.86 -22.38
C LEU A 22 -5.58 -29.60 -20.95
N MET A 23 -5.74 -30.59 -20.06
CA MET A 23 -5.27 -30.48 -18.67
C MET A 23 -3.74 -30.38 -18.62
N HIS A 24 -3.03 -31.09 -19.50
CA HIS A 24 -1.58 -30.98 -19.62
C HIS A 24 -1.15 -29.56 -19.97
N ALA A 25 -1.74 -28.98 -21.02
CA ALA A 25 -1.44 -27.62 -21.46
C ALA A 25 -1.82 -26.55 -20.42
N PHE A 26 -2.91 -26.76 -19.68
CA PHE A 26 -3.35 -25.85 -18.62
C PHE A 26 -2.43 -25.90 -17.38
N ASN A 27 -1.89 -27.07 -17.06
CA ASN A 27 -1.02 -27.27 -15.90
C ASN A 27 0.46 -26.93 -16.16
N GLN A 28 0.90 -26.97 -17.42
CA GLN A 28 2.30 -26.75 -17.80
C GLN A 28 2.76 -25.32 -17.49
N SER A 29 3.86 -25.18 -16.75
CA SER A 29 4.43 -23.89 -16.35
C SER A 29 5.73 -23.51 -17.08
N LEU A 30 6.34 -24.44 -17.81
CA LEU A 30 7.66 -24.24 -18.44
C LEU A 30 7.77 -22.96 -19.29
N LYS A 31 6.66 -22.56 -19.96
CA LYS A 31 6.60 -21.34 -20.78
C LYS A 31 7.01 -20.07 -20.02
N TYR A 32 6.78 -20.01 -18.71
CA TYR A 32 7.11 -18.86 -17.86
C TYR A 32 8.11 -19.19 -16.75
N ASP A 33 8.05 -20.36 -16.13
CA ASP A 33 8.91 -20.70 -14.99
C ASP A 33 10.36 -21.01 -15.37
N GLN A 34 10.64 -21.19 -16.67
CA GLN A 34 12.00 -21.25 -17.19
C GLN A 34 12.84 -20.02 -16.81
N LYS A 35 12.22 -18.87 -16.48
CA LYS A 35 12.92 -17.71 -15.90
C LYS A 35 13.73 -18.05 -14.63
N MET A 36 13.32 -19.08 -13.89
CA MET A 36 13.98 -19.53 -12.67
C MET A 36 15.04 -20.61 -12.88
N HIS A 37 15.43 -20.92 -14.13
CA HIS A 37 16.38 -22.01 -14.42
C HIS A 37 17.70 -21.90 -13.62
N ALA A 38 18.24 -20.68 -13.49
CA ALA A 38 19.49 -20.44 -12.76
C ALA A 38 19.31 -20.60 -11.25
N ALA A 39 18.14 -20.23 -10.72
CA ALA A 39 17.80 -20.40 -9.31
C ALA A 39 17.66 -21.89 -8.96
N ASP A 40 16.92 -22.66 -9.78
CA ASP A 40 16.77 -24.11 -9.60
C ASP A 40 18.10 -24.86 -9.64
N ILE A 41 18.98 -24.50 -10.60
CA ILE A 41 20.31 -25.10 -10.69
C ILE A 41 21.15 -24.75 -9.45
N ARG A 42 21.15 -23.50 -9.01
CA ARG A 42 21.89 -23.05 -7.81
C ARG A 42 21.39 -23.79 -6.55
N GLY A 43 20.07 -23.87 -6.37
CA GLY A 43 19.43 -24.62 -5.29
C GLY A 43 19.77 -26.11 -5.33
N SER A 44 19.77 -26.70 -6.54
CA SER A 44 20.11 -28.10 -6.77
C SER A 44 21.58 -28.43 -6.47
N ILE A 45 22.52 -27.54 -6.83
CA ILE A 45 23.95 -27.70 -6.47
C ILE A 45 24.12 -27.66 -4.95
N ALA A 46 23.50 -26.69 -4.26
CA ALA A 46 23.57 -26.60 -2.80
C ALA A 46 22.96 -27.84 -2.13
N TYR A 47 21.86 -28.36 -2.68
CA TYR A 47 21.22 -29.57 -2.18
C TYR A 47 22.10 -30.81 -2.36
N ALA A 48 22.75 -30.97 -3.52
CA ALA A 48 23.71 -32.06 -3.76
C ALA A 48 24.85 -32.06 -2.72
N LYS A 49 25.42 -30.89 -2.41
CA LYS A 49 26.43 -30.71 -1.35
C LYS A 49 25.89 -31.11 0.03
N SER A 50 24.65 -30.73 0.33
CA SER A 50 24.01 -31.10 1.59
C SER A 50 23.78 -32.62 1.70
N LEU A 51 23.37 -33.28 0.62
CA LEU A 51 23.21 -34.74 0.59
C LEU A 51 24.55 -35.47 0.79
N ALA A 52 25.64 -34.94 0.23
CA ALA A 52 26.97 -35.49 0.47
C ALA A 52 27.42 -35.32 1.93
N LYS A 53 27.08 -34.19 2.55
CA LYS A 53 27.40 -33.91 3.96
C LYS A 53 26.74 -34.89 4.92
N VAL A 54 25.54 -35.38 4.60
CA VAL A 54 24.82 -36.40 5.40
C VAL A 54 25.08 -37.84 4.93
N GLY A 55 25.98 -38.04 3.96
CA GLY A 55 26.40 -39.37 3.50
C GLY A 55 25.41 -40.08 2.57
N ILE A 56 24.41 -39.40 2.02
CA ILE A 56 23.51 -39.96 1.00
C ILE A 56 24.21 -40.05 -0.37
N LEU A 57 25.01 -39.02 -0.68
CA LEU A 57 25.89 -39.01 -1.83
C LEU A 57 27.33 -39.19 -1.37
N THR A 58 28.12 -39.91 -2.16
CA THR A 58 29.58 -39.84 -2.06
C THR A 58 30.09 -38.49 -2.61
N GLN A 59 31.31 -38.10 -2.23
CA GLN A 59 31.93 -36.87 -2.76
C GLN A 59 32.09 -36.91 -4.29
N ASP A 60 32.41 -38.08 -4.86
CA ASP A 60 32.52 -38.23 -6.31
C ASP A 60 31.15 -38.12 -7.01
N GLU A 61 30.08 -38.61 -6.38
CA GLU A 61 28.71 -38.48 -6.90
C GLU A 61 28.23 -37.02 -6.86
N GLU A 62 28.46 -36.31 -5.74
CA GLU A 62 28.16 -34.88 -5.63
C GLU A 62 28.88 -34.07 -6.70
N LYS A 63 30.19 -34.30 -6.86
CA LYS A 63 30.98 -33.59 -7.87
C LYS A 63 30.44 -33.80 -9.27
N LYS A 64 30.08 -35.04 -9.64
CA LYS A 64 29.47 -35.35 -10.95
C LYS A 64 28.13 -34.66 -11.14
N ILE A 65 27.29 -34.62 -10.11
CA ILE A 65 26.01 -33.90 -10.15
C ILE A 65 26.25 -32.39 -10.34
N THR A 66 27.15 -31.80 -9.57
CA THR A 66 27.49 -30.38 -9.65
C THR A 66 28.08 -30.00 -11.02
N GLU A 67 28.98 -30.82 -11.58
CA GLU A 67 29.53 -30.61 -12.93
C GLU A 67 28.45 -30.76 -14.02
N GLY A 68 27.56 -31.75 -13.89
CA GLY A 68 26.41 -31.93 -14.79
C GLY A 68 25.48 -30.72 -14.77
N LEU A 69 25.10 -30.24 -13.58
CA LEU A 69 24.24 -29.08 -13.40
C LEU A 69 24.86 -27.80 -13.98
N LYS A 70 26.17 -27.59 -13.83
CA LYS A 70 26.89 -26.47 -14.47
C LYS A 70 26.89 -26.58 -16.00
N ALA A 71 26.92 -27.78 -16.55
CA ALA A 71 26.78 -27.97 -17.99
C ALA A 71 25.36 -27.61 -18.45
N VAL A 72 24.32 -27.99 -17.71
CA VAL A 72 22.93 -27.56 -17.97
C VAL A 72 22.79 -26.03 -17.90
N GLU A 73 23.39 -25.39 -16.89
CA GLU A 73 23.38 -23.92 -16.75
C GLU A 73 23.99 -23.24 -17.99
N LYS A 74 25.11 -23.77 -18.49
CA LYS A 74 25.76 -23.28 -19.70
C LYS A 74 24.89 -23.46 -20.94
N GLU A 75 24.13 -24.55 -21.05
CA GLU A 75 23.19 -24.74 -22.15
C GLU A 75 22.07 -23.71 -22.14
N TRP A 76 21.49 -23.41 -20.97
CA TRP A 76 20.52 -22.33 -20.82
C TRP A 76 21.12 -20.98 -21.20
N ALA A 77 22.28 -20.63 -20.63
CA ALA A 77 22.95 -19.34 -20.87
C ALA A 77 23.36 -19.13 -22.33
N THR A 78 23.57 -20.21 -23.10
CA THR A 78 23.95 -20.16 -24.53
C THR A 78 22.78 -20.40 -25.49
N GLY A 79 21.55 -20.55 -24.97
CA GLY A 79 20.36 -20.85 -25.78
C GLY A 79 20.40 -22.20 -26.47
N LYS A 80 21.22 -23.14 -25.97
CA LYS A 80 21.37 -24.51 -26.50
C LYS A 80 20.48 -25.53 -25.80
N PHE A 81 19.90 -25.16 -24.66
CA PHE A 81 18.96 -26.03 -23.97
C PHE A 81 17.70 -26.18 -24.82
N GLU A 82 17.29 -27.41 -25.11
CA GLU A 82 16.07 -27.72 -25.85
C GLU A 82 15.00 -28.27 -24.89
N PRO A 83 13.90 -27.51 -24.66
CA PRO A 83 12.75 -28.01 -23.91
C PRO A 83 12.13 -29.23 -24.60
N ALA A 84 11.86 -30.30 -23.85
CA ALA A 84 11.15 -31.46 -24.36
C ALA A 84 9.62 -31.25 -24.26
N PRO A 85 8.81 -31.85 -25.16
CA PRO A 85 7.35 -31.73 -25.10
C PRO A 85 6.71 -32.23 -23.78
N ASP A 86 7.39 -33.16 -23.11
CA ASP A 86 6.95 -33.76 -21.85
C ASP A 86 7.50 -33.01 -20.61
N ASP A 87 8.30 -31.95 -20.80
CA ASP A 87 8.79 -31.12 -19.69
C ASP A 87 7.63 -30.25 -19.16
N GLU A 88 7.13 -30.59 -17.97
CA GLU A 88 6.00 -29.90 -17.32
C GLU A 88 6.39 -28.50 -16.81
N ASP A 89 7.57 -28.43 -16.19
CA ASP A 89 8.09 -27.27 -15.46
C ASP A 89 9.62 -27.22 -15.56
N ILE A 90 10.21 -26.12 -15.10
CA ILE A 90 11.67 -25.94 -15.13
C ILE A 90 12.43 -27.02 -14.35
N HIS A 91 11.86 -27.52 -13.24
CA HIS A 91 12.49 -28.55 -12.42
C HIS A 91 12.61 -29.88 -13.18
N THR A 92 11.55 -30.27 -13.90
CA THR A 92 11.52 -31.47 -14.74
C THR A 92 12.52 -31.34 -15.89
N ALA A 93 12.56 -30.17 -16.53
CA ALA A 93 13.47 -29.89 -17.64
C ALA A 93 14.95 -30.03 -17.22
N ASN A 94 15.32 -29.39 -16.10
CA ASN A 94 16.68 -29.46 -15.57
C ASN A 94 17.05 -30.86 -15.08
N GLU A 95 16.15 -31.56 -14.39
CA GLU A 95 16.38 -32.91 -13.88
C GLU A 95 16.50 -33.95 -15.02
N ARG A 96 15.65 -33.85 -16.05
CA ARG A 96 15.78 -34.65 -17.28
C ARG A 96 17.15 -34.41 -17.91
N ARG A 97 17.50 -33.15 -18.14
CA ARG A 97 18.75 -32.82 -18.83
C ARG A 97 19.97 -33.25 -18.04
N LEU A 98 19.97 -33.10 -16.72
CA LEU A 98 21.00 -33.64 -15.85
C LEU A 98 21.12 -35.16 -16.03
N SER A 99 20.00 -35.89 -16.00
CA SER A 99 19.98 -37.35 -16.14
C SER A 99 20.49 -37.81 -17.52
N GLU A 100 20.24 -37.05 -18.59
CA GLU A 100 20.83 -37.31 -19.91
C GLU A 100 22.36 -37.16 -19.92
N LEU A 101 22.90 -36.24 -19.11
CA LEU A 101 24.34 -35.98 -19.03
C LEU A 101 25.09 -36.97 -18.12
N ILE A 102 24.49 -37.35 -16.98
CA ILE A 102 25.17 -38.16 -15.94
C ILE A 102 24.53 -39.51 -15.66
N GLY A 103 23.49 -39.87 -16.41
CA GLY A 103 22.79 -41.16 -16.30
C GLY A 103 21.93 -41.29 -15.03
N PRO A 104 21.70 -42.52 -14.54
CA PRO A 104 20.81 -42.80 -13.39
C PRO A 104 21.19 -42.08 -12.09
N LEU A 105 22.43 -41.58 -11.98
CA LEU A 105 22.87 -40.80 -10.84
C LEU A 105 22.02 -39.53 -10.63
N GLY A 106 21.51 -38.92 -11.70
CA GLY A 106 20.62 -37.75 -11.62
C GLY A 106 19.41 -37.99 -10.72
N GLY A 107 18.85 -39.20 -10.72
CA GLY A 107 17.70 -39.57 -9.90
C GLY A 107 17.98 -39.59 -8.38
N LYS A 108 19.25 -39.60 -7.95
CA LYS A 108 19.58 -39.48 -6.52
C LYS A 108 19.42 -38.06 -5.98
N LEU A 109 19.45 -37.04 -6.84
CA LEU A 109 19.41 -35.63 -6.40
C LEU A 109 18.10 -35.26 -5.69
N HIS A 110 16.99 -35.90 -6.06
CA HIS A 110 15.69 -35.63 -5.45
C HIS A 110 15.48 -36.30 -4.08
N THR A 111 16.47 -37.03 -3.55
CA THR A 111 16.33 -37.76 -2.27
C THR A 111 15.98 -36.80 -1.13
N GLY A 112 14.80 -36.97 -0.52
CA GLY A 112 14.34 -36.14 0.61
C GLY A 112 13.89 -34.71 0.26
N ARG A 113 13.90 -34.34 -1.04
CA ARG A 113 13.41 -33.05 -1.54
C ARG A 113 11.99 -33.19 -2.04
N SER A 114 11.22 -32.10 -2.05
CA SER A 114 9.93 -32.02 -2.73
C SER A 114 9.95 -30.89 -3.76
N ARG A 115 8.99 -30.89 -4.67
CA ARG A 115 8.77 -29.74 -5.55
C ARG A 115 8.30 -28.53 -4.73
N ASN A 116 7.62 -28.74 -3.61
CA ASN A 116 7.04 -27.67 -2.80
C ASN A 116 8.11 -26.79 -2.14
N ASP A 117 9.13 -27.38 -1.51
CA ASP A 117 10.22 -26.61 -0.91
C ASP A 117 11.25 -26.16 -1.95
N GLN A 118 11.43 -26.90 -3.04
CA GLN A 118 12.25 -26.51 -4.19
C GLN A 118 11.72 -25.24 -4.85
N VAL A 119 10.47 -25.21 -5.33
CA VAL A 119 9.91 -24.04 -6.03
C VAL A 119 9.84 -22.80 -5.13
N ALA A 120 9.55 -22.97 -3.83
CA ALA A 120 9.56 -21.89 -2.86
C ALA A 120 10.98 -21.31 -2.66
N THR A 121 12.01 -22.15 -2.77
CA THR A 121 13.41 -21.73 -2.71
C THR A 121 13.80 -20.98 -3.99
N ASP A 122 13.48 -21.55 -5.14
CA ASP A 122 13.87 -21.01 -6.44
C ASP A 122 13.28 -19.62 -6.68
N MET A 123 12.01 -19.43 -6.32
CA MET A 123 11.37 -18.12 -6.39
C MET A 123 12.03 -17.06 -5.50
N ARG A 124 12.48 -17.43 -4.30
CA ARG A 124 13.15 -16.49 -3.39
C ARG A 124 14.55 -16.15 -3.86
N ILE A 125 15.31 -17.13 -4.37
CA ILE A 125 16.61 -16.88 -4.99
C ILE A 125 16.44 -15.94 -6.18
N TRP A 126 15.49 -16.25 -7.07
CA TRP A 126 15.20 -15.44 -8.25
C TRP A 126 14.81 -14.02 -7.85
N LEU A 127 13.85 -13.85 -6.94
CA LEU A 127 13.40 -12.52 -6.51
C LEU A 127 14.50 -11.73 -5.79
N LEU A 128 15.36 -12.37 -5.00
CA LEU A 128 16.50 -11.69 -4.37
C LEU A 128 17.51 -11.17 -5.40
N ASP A 129 17.70 -11.87 -6.51
CA ASP A 129 18.56 -11.40 -7.60
C ASP A 129 17.89 -10.23 -8.35
N GLU A 130 16.59 -10.32 -8.64
CA GLU A 130 15.83 -9.23 -9.28
C GLU A 130 15.72 -7.96 -8.43
N VAL A 131 15.52 -8.11 -7.11
CA VAL A 131 15.42 -6.98 -6.18
C VAL A 131 16.71 -6.15 -6.16
N LYS A 132 17.89 -6.76 -6.37
CA LYS A 132 19.17 -6.02 -6.46
C LYS A 132 19.18 -5.06 -7.67
N GLU A 133 18.73 -5.54 -8.82
CA GLU A 133 18.66 -4.73 -10.05
C GLU A 133 17.59 -3.64 -9.95
N ILE A 134 16.44 -3.97 -9.38
CA ILE A 134 15.36 -3.03 -9.10
C ILE A 134 15.82 -1.93 -8.14
N GLU A 135 16.52 -2.29 -7.05
CA GLU A 135 17.08 -1.35 -6.09
C GLU A 135 18.08 -0.40 -6.77
N ALA A 136 18.96 -0.94 -7.62
CA ALA A 136 19.91 -0.15 -8.39
C ALA A 136 19.22 0.86 -9.32
N GLY A 137 18.18 0.43 -10.05
CA GLY A 137 17.37 1.29 -10.91
C GLY A 137 16.66 2.42 -10.15
N LEU A 138 16.06 2.11 -9.00
CA LEU A 138 15.43 3.10 -8.14
C LEU A 138 16.45 4.11 -7.58
N CYS A 139 17.62 3.62 -7.16
CA CYS A 139 18.72 4.49 -6.73
C CYS A 139 19.22 5.41 -7.85
N ALA A 140 19.31 4.90 -9.08
CA ALA A 140 19.71 5.69 -10.25
C ALA A 140 18.70 6.81 -10.55
N LEU A 141 17.40 6.50 -10.50
CA LEU A 141 16.32 7.48 -10.64
C LEU A 141 16.40 8.58 -9.56
N ILE A 142 16.53 8.20 -8.29
CA ILE A 142 16.66 9.18 -7.19
C ILE A 142 17.91 10.04 -7.42
N ARG A 143 19.04 9.44 -7.80
CA ARG A 143 20.30 10.15 -8.05
C ARG A 143 20.13 11.20 -9.16
N VAL A 144 19.54 10.85 -10.31
CA VAL A 144 19.37 11.81 -11.41
C VAL A 144 18.46 12.97 -11.00
N MET A 145 17.39 12.72 -10.23
CA MET A 145 16.52 13.78 -9.71
C MET A 145 17.28 14.73 -8.77
N VAL A 146 18.09 14.18 -7.86
CA VAL A 146 18.87 14.96 -6.90
C VAL A 146 19.93 15.81 -7.59
N GLU A 147 20.68 15.23 -8.53
CA GLU A 147 21.74 15.95 -9.25
C GLU A 147 21.18 17.05 -10.16
N ARG A 148 19.99 16.86 -10.74
CA ARG A 148 19.30 17.93 -11.46
C ARG A 148 18.79 19.02 -10.53
N ALA A 149 18.15 18.65 -9.42
CA ALA A 149 17.66 19.60 -8.45
C ALA A 149 18.77 20.50 -7.87
N ASP A 150 19.97 19.95 -7.63
CA ASP A 150 21.13 20.73 -7.17
C ASP A 150 21.60 21.75 -8.23
N LYS A 151 21.66 21.33 -9.51
CA LYS A 151 22.09 22.18 -10.64
C LYS A 151 21.07 23.24 -11.04
N GLU A 152 19.78 22.96 -10.86
CA GLU A 152 18.66 23.77 -11.35
C GLU A 152 17.97 24.57 -10.25
N VAL A 153 18.66 24.77 -9.12
CA VAL A 153 18.14 25.43 -7.91
C VAL A 153 17.63 26.85 -8.18
N ASP A 154 18.12 27.54 -9.20
CA ASP A 154 17.71 28.90 -9.54
C ASP A 154 16.32 29.01 -10.18
N TYR A 155 15.75 27.90 -10.66
CA TYR A 155 14.54 27.96 -11.47
C TYR A 155 13.30 28.09 -10.59
N LEU A 156 12.59 29.21 -10.74
CA LEU A 156 11.33 29.49 -10.04
C LEU A 156 10.14 29.10 -10.91
N MET A 157 9.13 28.51 -10.27
CA MET A 157 7.85 28.15 -10.90
C MET A 157 6.71 28.40 -9.91
N PRO A 158 5.46 28.56 -10.39
CA PRO A 158 4.29 28.48 -9.51
C PRO A 158 4.21 27.09 -8.87
N GLY A 159 3.98 27.03 -7.56
CA GLY A 159 3.50 25.82 -6.89
C GLY A 159 2.01 25.63 -7.18
N TYR A 160 1.50 24.40 -7.05
CA TYR A 160 0.10 24.11 -7.38
C TYR A 160 -0.61 23.38 -6.25
N THR A 161 -1.84 23.82 -5.98
CA THR A 161 -2.84 23.07 -5.22
C THR A 161 -4.14 23.10 -6.03
N HIS A 162 -4.81 21.96 -6.19
CA HIS A 162 -5.98 21.83 -7.09
C HIS A 162 -5.71 22.28 -8.55
N LEU A 163 -4.45 22.17 -9.00
CA LEU A 163 -3.97 22.70 -10.28
C LEU A 163 -4.18 24.23 -10.45
N GLN A 164 -4.46 24.94 -9.35
CA GLN A 164 -4.45 26.40 -9.28
C GLN A 164 -3.08 26.88 -8.85
N ARG A 165 -2.67 28.05 -9.36
CA ARG A 165 -1.39 28.67 -8.98
C ARG A 165 -1.43 29.05 -7.51
N GLY A 166 -0.54 28.45 -6.75
CA GLY A 166 -0.23 28.81 -5.37
C GLY A 166 1.07 29.62 -5.29
N GLN A 167 1.70 29.53 -4.13
CA GLN A 167 2.94 30.25 -3.83
C GLN A 167 4.09 29.86 -4.77
N PRO A 168 5.06 30.76 -5.02
CA PRO A 168 6.22 30.44 -5.83
C PRO A 168 7.07 29.37 -5.11
N ILE A 169 7.61 28.44 -5.88
CA ILE A 169 8.54 27.40 -5.42
C ILE A 169 9.73 27.31 -6.38
N ARG A 170 10.77 26.58 -5.98
CA ARG A 170 11.84 26.16 -6.89
C ARG A 170 11.41 24.90 -7.64
N TRP A 171 11.73 24.80 -8.93
CA TRP A 171 11.60 23.56 -9.70
C TRP A 171 12.30 22.39 -9.01
N SER A 172 13.49 22.64 -8.45
CA SER A 172 14.22 21.68 -7.63
C SER A 172 13.41 21.16 -6.44
N HIS A 173 12.55 22.00 -5.84
CA HIS A 173 11.69 21.57 -4.74
C HIS A 173 10.65 20.54 -5.18
N LEU A 174 10.07 20.73 -6.37
CA LEU A 174 9.15 19.76 -6.97
C LEU A 174 9.87 18.44 -7.29
N LEU A 175 11.03 18.49 -7.97
CA LEU A 175 11.81 17.28 -8.28
C LEU A 175 12.16 16.50 -7.01
N LEU A 176 12.62 17.19 -5.96
CA LEU A 176 12.98 16.55 -4.71
C LEU A 176 11.75 15.99 -3.97
N SER A 177 10.56 16.58 -4.13
CA SER A 177 9.33 16.03 -3.54
C SER A 177 9.04 14.62 -4.06
N HIS A 178 9.20 14.38 -5.37
CA HIS A 178 9.07 13.05 -5.97
C HIS A 178 10.23 12.14 -5.55
N ALA A 179 11.46 12.66 -5.47
CA ALA A 179 12.61 11.90 -4.98
C ALA A 179 12.44 11.40 -3.53
N PHE A 180 11.78 12.17 -2.65
CA PHE A 180 11.46 11.73 -1.29
C PHE A 180 10.40 10.62 -1.24
N SER A 181 9.42 10.62 -2.15
CA SER A 181 8.51 9.49 -2.33
C SER A 181 9.28 8.22 -2.69
N PHE A 182 10.17 8.30 -3.69
CA PHE A 182 11.00 7.18 -4.12
C PHE A 182 12.02 6.73 -3.06
N ARG A 183 12.56 7.65 -2.25
CA ARG A 183 13.37 7.29 -1.08
C ARG A 183 12.59 6.44 -0.09
N SER A 184 11.33 6.78 0.16
CA SER A 184 10.47 5.99 1.06
C SER A 184 10.18 4.61 0.47
N ASP A 185 10.03 4.51 -0.85
CA ASP A 185 9.88 3.23 -1.54
C ASP A 185 11.15 2.38 -1.50
N LEU A 186 12.32 3.01 -1.64
CA LEU A 186 13.62 2.35 -1.49
C LEU A 186 13.79 1.78 -0.08
N GLU A 187 13.39 2.52 0.95
CA GLU A 187 13.40 2.05 2.33
C GLU A 187 12.49 0.81 2.51
N ARG A 188 11.27 0.85 1.97
CA ARG A 188 10.34 -0.30 2.01
C ARG A 188 10.88 -1.52 1.28
N LEU A 189 11.51 -1.34 0.11
CA LEU A 189 12.15 -2.43 -0.63
C LEU A 189 13.26 -3.09 0.21
N ARG A 190 14.13 -2.28 0.81
CA ARG A 190 15.22 -2.77 1.67
C ARG A 190 14.70 -3.50 2.91
N GLN A 191 13.61 -3.02 3.51
CA GLN A 191 12.95 -3.67 4.64
C GLN A 191 12.30 -5.02 4.27
N LEU A 192 11.94 -5.23 3.01
CA LEU A 192 11.35 -6.48 2.50
C LEU A 192 12.41 -7.59 2.33
N ILE A 193 13.65 -7.25 2.00
CA ILE A 193 14.71 -8.22 1.68
C ILE A 193 14.89 -9.32 2.76
N PRO A 194 14.93 -9.02 4.08
CA PRO A 194 15.03 -10.07 5.09
C PRO A 194 13.87 -11.07 5.09
N ARG A 195 12.66 -10.64 4.70
CA ARG A 195 11.46 -11.52 4.61
C ARG A 195 11.42 -12.34 3.32
N ILE A 196 12.03 -11.84 2.24
CA ILE A 196 12.31 -12.66 1.05
C ILE A 196 13.42 -13.68 1.37
N SER A 197 14.43 -13.27 2.13
CA SER A 197 15.64 -14.05 2.47
C SER A 197 15.46 -15.07 3.60
N VAL A 198 14.37 -15.83 3.53
CA VAL A 198 14.09 -16.98 4.41
C VAL A 198 14.19 -18.27 3.59
N LEU A 199 15.08 -19.20 3.96
CA LEU A 199 15.28 -20.46 3.24
C LEU A 199 14.20 -21.51 3.57
N PRO A 200 13.37 -21.95 2.60
CA PRO A 200 12.42 -23.03 2.82
C PRO A 200 13.01 -24.43 2.53
N LEU A 201 14.06 -24.54 1.71
CA LEU A 201 14.70 -25.81 1.34
C LEU A 201 15.02 -26.69 2.56
N GLY A 202 14.66 -27.98 2.47
CA GLY A 202 14.73 -28.93 3.58
C GLY A 202 13.41 -29.04 4.37
N SER A 203 12.36 -28.34 3.95
CA SER A 203 10.99 -28.49 4.47
C SER A 203 10.26 -29.67 3.83
N GLY A 204 10.83 -30.28 2.78
CA GLY A 204 10.24 -31.41 2.06
C GLY A 204 8.88 -31.04 1.48
N ALA A 205 7.94 -31.99 1.47
CA ALA A 205 6.60 -31.70 0.95
C ALA A 205 5.76 -30.82 1.87
N LEU A 206 5.90 -31.01 3.20
CA LEU A 206 5.20 -30.28 4.25
C LEU A 206 5.74 -30.59 5.65
N ALA A 207 6.32 -31.78 5.86
CA ALA A 207 6.67 -32.32 7.20
C ALA A 207 8.17 -32.28 7.53
N GLY A 208 8.98 -31.56 6.73
CA GLY A 208 10.43 -31.54 6.87
C GLY A 208 11.13 -32.64 6.07
N ASN A 209 12.46 -32.54 6.00
CA ASN A 209 13.32 -33.53 5.37
C ASN A 209 13.60 -34.72 6.32
N PRO A 210 13.35 -35.98 5.90
CA PRO A 210 13.49 -37.15 6.78
C PRO A 210 14.94 -37.63 6.95
N PHE A 211 15.91 -37.02 6.26
CA PHE A 211 17.32 -37.39 6.29
C PHE A 211 18.18 -36.37 7.04
N ALA A 212 17.57 -35.45 7.78
CA ALA A 212 18.23 -34.46 8.63
C ALA A 212 19.32 -33.64 7.90
N VAL A 213 19.02 -33.19 6.67
CA VAL A 213 19.89 -32.25 5.94
C VAL A 213 20.13 -30.98 6.77
N ASP A 214 21.35 -30.44 6.68
CA ASP A 214 21.77 -29.25 7.43
C ASP A 214 21.23 -27.98 6.74
N ARG A 215 20.11 -27.46 7.24
CA ARG A 215 19.43 -26.28 6.68
C ARG A 215 20.18 -24.98 6.92
N GLU A 216 20.98 -24.89 7.98
CA GLU A 216 21.84 -23.74 8.23
C GLU A 216 22.99 -23.69 7.23
N PHE A 217 23.56 -24.86 6.90
CA PHE A 217 24.50 -24.97 5.78
C PHE A 217 23.86 -24.55 4.45
N LEU A 218 22.64 -25.04 4.14
CA LEU A 218 21.93 -24.65 2.91
C LEU A 218 21.67 -23.15 2.84
N ALA A 219 21.25 -22.53 3.96
CA ALA A 219 20.99 -21.10 4.01
C ALA A 219 22.27 -20.31 3.72
N LYS A 220 23.38 -20.68 4.36
CA LYS A 220 24.69 -20.06 4.13
C LYS A 220 25.19 -20.26 2.71
N GLU A 221 25.06 -21.47 2.17
CA GLU A 221 25.52 -21.82 0.81
C GLU A 221 24.76 -21.02 -0.26
N LEU A 222 23.46 -20.77 -0.04
CA LEU A 222 22.60 -20.04 -0.96
C LEU A 222 22.48 -18.54 -0.66
N GLY A 223 23.11 -18.06 0.43
CA GLY A 223 23.12 -16.65 0.81
C GLY A 223 21.82 -16.14 1.45
N PHE A 224 21.02 -17.02 2.06
CA PHE A 224 19.84 -16.64 2.84
C PHE A 224 20.21 -16.11 4.23
N GLN A 225 19.40 -15.17 4.75
CA GLN A 225 19.61 -14.57 6.07
C GLN A 225 19.06 -15.42 7.21
N SER A 226 18.04 -16.23 6.96
CA SER A 226 17.42 -17.12 7.94
C SER A 226 16.83 -18.37 7.29
N VAL A 227 16.38 -19.32 8.12
CA VAL A 227 15.70 -20.54 7.71
C VAL A 227 14.22 -20.48 8.08
N ALA A 228 13.35 -21.12 7.30
CA ALA A 228 11.96 -21.26 7.68
C ALA A 228 11.81 -22.21 8.87
N GLU A 229 11.40 -21.72 10.04
CA GLU A 229 11.33 -22.50 11.29
C GLU A 229 10.23 -23.57 11.30
N ASN A 230 9.21 -23.42 10.44
CA ASN A 230 8.10 -24.36 10.32
C ASN A 230 7.98 -24.84 8.87
N SER A 231 7.95 -26.15 8.66
CA SER A 231 7.93 -26.73 7.31
C SER A 231 6.59 -26.54 6.59
N LEU A 232 5.46 -26.46 7.32
CA LEU A 232 4.16 -26.14 6.73
C LEU A 232 4.18 -24.71 6.20
N TRP A 233 4.66 -23.78 7.03
CA TRP A 233 4.82 -22.39 6.63
C TRP A 233 5.81 -22.25 5.47
N GLY A 234 6.98 -22.89 5.54
CA GLY A 234 8.02 -22.77 4.52
C GLY A 234 7.58 -23.15 3.10
N VAL A 235 6.67 -24.12 2.97
CA VAL A 235 6.14 -24.53 1.65
C VAL A 235 4.84 -23.81 1.25
N GLY A 236 4.08 -23.32 2.22
CA GLY A 236 2.81 -22.61 1.99
C GLY A 236 2.96 -21.09 1.82
N ASP A 237 4.03 -20.49 2.34
CA ASP A 237 4.20 -19.04 2.41
C ASP A 237 4.34 -18.39 1.03
N ARG A 238 3.52 -17.36 0.79
CA ARG A 238 3.62 -16.43 -0.36
C ARG A 238 3.47 -14.96 0.06
N ASP A 239 3.62 -14.66 1.35
CA ASP A 239 3.52 -13.30 1.87
C ASP A 239 4.58 -12.40 1.24
N PHE A 240 5.80 -12.93 1.01
CA PHE A 240 6.88 -12.19 0.34
C PHE A 240 6.53 -11.77 -1.10
N VAL A 241 5.71 -12.55 -1.82
CA VAL A 241 5.23 -12.21 -3.16
C VAL A 241 4.22 -11.06 -3.06
N ILE A 242 3.26 -11.18 -2.14
CA ILE A 242 2.24 -10.15 -1.91
C ILE A 242 2.88 -8.84 -1.46
N GLU A 243 3.81 -8.87 -0.50
CA GLU A 243 4.52 -7.68 -0.04
C GLU A 243 5.30 -7.01 -1.18
N PHE A 244 5.96 -7.78 -2.05
CA PHE A 244 6.64 -7.24 -3.23
C PHE A 244 5.65 -6.59 -4.21
N LEU A 245 4.54 -7.26 -4.52
CA LEU A 245 3.50 -6.72 -5.42
C LEU A 245 2.87 -5.44 -4.86
N MET A 246 2.64 -5.37 -3.56
CA MET A 246 2.12 -4.19 -2.88
C MET A 246 3.12 -3.04 -2.86
N TRP A 247 4.40 -3.34 -2.60
CA TRP A 247 5.49 -2.37 -2.72
C TRP A 247 5.58 -1.79 -4.14
N ALA A 248 5.54 -2.65 -5.16
CA ALA A 248 5.58 -2.25 -6.56
C ALA A 248 4.36 -1.40 -6.94
N SER A 249 3.17 -1.74 -6.43
CA SER A 249 1.93 -0.97 -6.65
C SER A 249 2.03 0.45 -6.12
N LEU A 250 2.52 0.62 -4.87
CA LEU A 250 2.72 1.96 -4.31
C LEU A 250 3.79 2.74 -5.07
N THR A 251 4.89 2.09 -5.40
CA THR A 251 6.00 2.74 -6.12
C THR A 251 5.59 3.21 -7.52
N THR A 252 4.83 2.40 -8.25
CA THR A 252 4.27 2.79 -9.55
C THR A 252 3.18 3.84 -9.44
N THR A 253 2.49 3.96 -8.29
CA THR A 253 1.59 5.08 -8.01
C THR A 253 2.35 6.40 -7.80
N HIS A 254 3.53 6.37 -7.19
CA HIS A 254 4.38 7.57 -7.14
C HIS A 254 4.92 7.94 -8.53
N LEU A 255 5.31 6.95 -9.35
CA LEU A 255 5.66 7.18 -10.76
C LEU A 255 4.50 7.78 -11.55
N SER A 256 3.26 7.33 -11.34
CA SER A 256 2.09 7.86 -12.04
C SER A 256 1.82 9.32 -11.67
N ARG A 257 2.00 9.69 -10.39
CA ARG A 257 1.89 11.09 -9.94
C ARG A 257 2.96 11.99 -10.57
N MET A 258 4.22 11.56 -10.58
CA MET A 258 5.29 12.28 -11.27
C MET A 258 4.99 12.41 -12.78
N SER A 259 4.47 11.34 -13.38
CA SER A 259 4.10 11.32 -14.79
C SER A 259 2.99 12.32 -15.10
N GLU A 260 1.99 12.45 -14.22
CA GLU A 260 0.91 13.45 -14.35
C GLU A 260 1.46 14.87 -14.42
N ASP A 261 2.31 15.25 -13.45
CA ASP A 261 2.91 16.57 -13.40
C ASP A 261 3.67 16.87 -14.70
N LEU A 262 4.52 15.94 -15.14
CA LEU A 262 5.34 16.13 -16.34
C LEU A 262 4.51 16.12 -17.63
N ILE A 263 3.44 15.33 -17.72
CA ILE A 263 2.49 15.37 -18.85
C ILE A 263 1.89 16.76 -18.94
N ILE A 264 1.32 17.27 -17.84
CA ILE A 264 0.71 18.61 -17.79
C ILE A 264 1.74 19.68 -18.14
N TYR A 265 2.95 19.61 -17.59
CA TYR A 265 4.00 20.59 -17.81
C TYR A 265 4.61 20.55 -19.22
N SER A 266 4.42 19.47 -19.96
CA SER A 266 4.82 19.33 -21.37
C SER A 266 3.77 19.85 -22.37
N THR A 267 2.56 20.18 -21.90
CA THR A 267 1.50 20.74 -22.77
C THR A 267 1.90 22.10 -23.34
N ALA A 268 1.24 22.52 -24.43
CA ALA A 268 1.51 23.83 -25.01
C ALA A 268 1.07 24.98 -24.09
N GLU A 269 0.04 24.74 -23.27
CA GLU A 269 -0.55 25.69 -22.32
C GLU A 269 0.40 26.02 -21.16
N PHE A 270 1.14 25.02 -20.66
CA PHE A 270 2.15 25.22 -19.62
C PHE A 270 3.53 25.48 -20.23
N GLY A 271 4.00 24.57 -21.10
CA GLY A 271 5.27 24.66 -21.78
C GLY A 271 6.49 24.72 -20.86
N PHE A 272 6.37 24.25 -19.62
CA PHE A 272 7.42 24.33 -18.61
C PHE A 272 8.58 23.37 -18.91
N ILE A 273 8.30 22.25 -19.58
CA ILE A 273 9.30 21.28 -19.98
C ILE A 273 9.15 20.88 -21.44
N THR A 274 10.20 20.28 -22.00
CA THR A 274 10.13 19.58 -23.29
C THR A 274 10.84 18.24 -23.17
N LEU A 275 10.14 17.18 -23.55
CA LEU A 275 10.73 15.84 -23.56
C LEU A 275 11.72 15.69 -24.72
N SER A 276 12.78 14.93 -24.49
CA SER A 276 13.72 14.54 -25.55
C SER A 276 13.06 13.58 -26.53
N ASP A 277 13.50 13.60 -27.80
CA ASP A 277 12.95 12.75 -28.86
C ASP A 277 13.03 11.26 -28.52
N ALA A 278 14.04 10.82 -27.78
CA ALA A 278 14.22 9.42 -27.36
C ALA A 278 13.09 8.89 -26.46
N TYR A 279 12.35 9.78 -25.78
CA TYR A 279 11.30 9.42 -24.82
C TYR A 279 9.95 10.07 -25.15
N SER A 280 9.78 10.58 -26.37
CA SER A 280 8.53 11.16 -26.86
C SER A 280 8.27 10.71 -28.29
N THR A 281 7.00 10.66 -28.70
CA THR A 281 6.68 10.46 -30.13
C THR A 281 6.27 11.76 -30.78
N GLY A 282 6.50 11.89 -32.08
CA GLY A 282 6.13 13.07 -32.86
C GLY A 282 4.96 12.80 -33.81
N SER A 283 4.33 13.87 -34.30
CA SER A 283 3.45 13.78 -35.47
C SER A 283 4.25 14.01 -36.74
N SER A 284 4.07 13.16 -37.76
CA SER A 284 4.68 13.36 -39.09
C SER A 284 4.24 14.66 -39.77
N MET A 285 3.09 15.25 -39.38
CA MET A 285 2.56 16.50 -39.92
C MET A 285 2.85 17.73 -39.06
N MET A 286 3.08 17.56 -37.74
CA MET A 286 3.24 18.67 -36.79
C MET A 286 4.58 18.51 -36.04
N PRO A 287 5.68 19.08 -36.56
CA PRO A 287 7.03 18.84 -36.02
C PRO A 287 7.25 19.38 -34.60
N GLN A 288 6.43 20.35 -34.16
CA GLN A 288 6.47 20.89 -32.80
C GLN A 288 5.75 20.00 -31.77
N LYS A 289 4.88 19.09 -32.20
CA LYS A 289 4.05 18.27 -31.30
C LYS A 289 4.84 17.05 -30.83
N LYS A 290 5.27 17.07 -29.56
CA LYS A 290 5.85 15.91 -28.87
C LYS A 290 4.84 15.32 -27.89
N ASN A 291 4.50 14.06 -28.08
CA ASN A 291 3.60 13.33 -27.21
C ASN A 291 4.39 12.68 -26.06
N PRO A 292 3.90 12.78 -24.81
CA PRO A 292 4.57 12.23 -23.64
C PRO A 292 4.32 10.72 -23.43
N ASP A 293 4.44 9.91 -24.49
CA ASP A 293 4.09 8.47 -24.49
C ASP A 293 4.80 7.69 -23.38
N SER A 294 6.07 8.02 -23.09
CA SER A 294 6.82 7.40 -22.00
C SER A 294 6.12 7.61 -20.65
N LEU A 295 5.70 8.84 -20.35
CA LEU A 295 5.00 9.21 -19.12
C LEU A 295 3.58 8.62 -19.08
N GLU A 296 2.87 8.60 -20.21
CA GLU A 296 1.55 7.98 -20.30
C GLU A 296 1.62 6.47 -20.03
N LEU A 297 2.65 5.79 -20.54
CA LEU A 297 2.89 4.37 -20.26
C LEU A 297 3.30 4.13 -18.80
N LEU A 298 4.14 5.00 -18.21
CA LEU A 298 4.46 4.93 -16.77
C LEU A 298 3.18 5.02 -15.91
N ARG A 299 2.30 5.99 -16.22
CA ARG A 299 1.00 6.15 -15.56
C ARG A 299 0.07 4.96 -15.81
N GLY A 300 -0.02 4.45 -17.04
CA GLY A 300 -0.89 3.30 -17.36
C GLY A 300 -0.44 2.00 -16.71
N LYS A 301 0.88 1.78 -16.57
CA LYS A 301 1.46 0.57 -15.96
C LYS A 301 1.16 0.44 -14.47
N SER A 302 0.87 1.54 -13.75
CA SER A 302 0.49 1.45 -12.34
C SER A 302 -0.80 0.64 -12.13
N GLY A 303 -1.78 0.76 -13.03
CA GLY A 303 -3.01 -0.03 -12.99
C GLY A 303 -2.79 -1.53 -13.18
N ARG A 304 -1.87 -1.90 -14.09
CA ARG A 304 -1.49 -3.31 -14.33
C ARG A 304 -0.83 -3.92 -13.09
N VAL A 305 0.13 -3.22 -12.49
CA VAL A 305 0.83 -3.68 -11.29
C VAL A 305 -0.12 -3.82 -10.10
N PHE A 306 -1.02 -2.86 -9.88
CA PHE A 306 -2.05 -3.00 -8.86
C PHE A 306 -2.98 -4.19 -9.12
N GLY A 307 -3.37 -4.41 -10.39
CA GLY A 307 -4.19 -5.56 -10.78
C GLY A 307 -3.53 -6.91 -10.45
N ASN A 308 -2.22 -7.04 -10.68
CA ASN A 308 -1.45 -8.22 -10.30
C ASN A 308 -1.48 -8.46 -8.78
N ALA A 309 -1.29 -7.39 -7.98
CA ALA A 309 -1.35 -7.47 -6.53
C ALA A 309 -2.73 -7.91 -6.02
N ALA A 310 -3.79 -7.28 -6.53
CA ALA A 310 -5.17 -7.60 -6.16
C ALA A 310 -5.56 -9.03 -6.58
N GLY A 311 -5.18 -9.45 -7.79
CA GLY A 311 -5.46 -10.78 -8.32
C GLY A 311 -4.81 -11.87 -7.48
N PHE A 312 -3.49 -11.78 -7.23
CA PHE A 312 -2.80 -12.82 -6.48
C PHE A 312 -3.21 -12.87 -5.00
N LEU A 313 -3.46 -11.71 -4.37
CA LEU A 313 -4.01 -11.68 -3.01
C LEU A 313 -5.34 -12.42 -2.92
N MET A 314 -6.20 -12.31 -3.94
CA MET A 314 -7.46 -13.04 -3.98
C MET A 314 -7.26 -14.55 -4.21
N THR A 315 -6.28 -14.95 -5.01
CA THR A 315 -5.89 -16.37 -5.14
C THR A 315 -5.42 -16.96 -3.81
N TYR A 316 -4.65 -16.20 -3.04
CA TYR A 316 -4.10 -16.64 -1.75
C TYR A 316 -5.16 -16.70 -0.63
N LYS A 317 -6.22 -15.90 -0.73
CA LYS A 317 -7.25 -15.76 0.30
C LYS A 317 -7.98 -17.09 0.59
N GLY A 318 -7.95 -17.51 1.84
CA GLY A 318 -8.75 -18.62 2.35
C GLY A 318 -8.32 -20.01 1.86
N LEU A 319 -7.11 -20.13 1.29
CA LEU A 319 -6.53 -21.43 0.99
C LEU A 319 -6.35 -22.25 2.28
N PRO A 320 -6.76 -23.53 2.29
CA PRO A 320 -6.49 -24.40 3.43
C PRO A 320 -4.99 -24.68 3.50
N SER A 321 -4.46 -24.98 4.69
CA SER A 321 -3.09 -25.48 4.77
C SER A 321 -2.95 -26.81 4.00
N THR A 322 -1.86 -27.08 3.29
CA THR A 322 -0.57 -26.35 3.33
C THR A 322 -0.13 -25.85 1.95
N TYR A 323 0.29 -26.74 1.05
CA TYR A 323 0.54 -26.41 -0.36
C TYR A 323 -0.68 -26.83 -1.17
N ASN A 324 -1.17 -25.91 -2.00
CA ASN A 324 -2.25 -26.13 -2.95
C ASN A 324 -1.80 -25.69 -4.34
N LYS A 325 -2.38 -26.30 -5.38
CA LYS A 325 -1.96 -26.04 -6.78
C LYS A 325 -2.22 -24.60 -7.21
N ASP A 326 -3.16 -23.92 -6.54
CA ASP A 326 -3.44 -22.49 -6.63
C ASP A 326 -2.16 -21.63 -6.44
N LEU A 327 -1.21 -22.09 -5.61
CA LEU A 327 0.09 -21.43 -5.41
C LEU A 327 1.02 -21.51 -6.63
N GLN A 328 0.58 -22.06 -7.76
CA GLN A 328 1.28 -21.94 -9.05
C GLN A 328 1.05 -20.58 -9.72
N GLU A 329 -0.04 -19.89 -9.39
CA GLU A 329 -0.42 -18.56 -9.91
C GLU A 329 0.37 -17.39 -9.29
N ASP A 330 1.39 -17.70 -8.49
CA ASP A 330 2.30 -16.73 -7.86
C ASP A 330 3.32 -16.14 -8.84
N LYS A 331 3.76 -16.91 -9.84
CA LYS A 331 4.88 -16.60 -10.73
C LYS A 331 4.53 -15.57 -11.77
N GLU A 332 3.46 -15.76 -12.53
CA GLU A 332 3.09 -14.88 -13.65
C GLU A 332 2.88 -13.42 -13.21
N PRO A 333 2.07 -13.11 -12.17
CA PRO A 333 1.92 -11.72 -11.69
C PRO A 333 3.20 -11.16 -11.10
N LEU A 334 4.03 -11.99 -10.45
CA LEU A 334 5.32 -11.57 -9.90
C LEU A 334 6.31 -11.21 -11.04
N PHE A 335 6.47 -12.10 -12.01
CA PHE A 335 7.36 -11.92 -13.15
C PHE A 335 6.98 -10.70 -13.99
N ASP A 336 5.68 -10.54 -14.26
CA ASP A 336 5.16 -9.37 -14.96
C ASP A 336 5.46 -8.06 -14.23
N THR A 337 5.30 -8.07 -12.90
CA THR A 337 5.54 -6.90 -12.06
C THR A 337 7.01 -6.54 -11.99
N VAL A 338 7.90 -7.53 -11.84
CA VAL A 338 9.36 -7.33 -11.87
C VAL A 338 9.79 -6.71 -13.20
N ASP A 339 9.41 -7.32 -14.34
CA ASP A 339 9.75 -6.81 -15.67
C ASP A 339 9.22 -5.37 -15.87
N THR A 340 8.00 -5.12 -15.42
CA THR A 340 7.34 -3.81 -15.55
C THR A 340 8.02 -2.74 -14.72
N VAL A 341 8.30 -2.98 -13.43
CA VAL A 341 8.93 -2.01 -12.53
C VAL A 341 10.36 -1.70 -12.97
N SER A 342 11.14 -2.72 -13.34
CA SER A 342 12.49 -2.56 -13.87
C SER A 342 12.52 -1.68 -15.13
N ALA A 343 11.59 -1.91 -16.06
CA ALA A 343 11.47 -1.05 -17.25
C ALA A 343 11.03 0.38 -16.89
N CYS A 344 10.07 0.53 -15.98
CA CYS A 344 9.59 1.83 -15.53
C CYS A 344 10.70 2.69 -14.95
N PHE A 345 11.58 2.14 -14.10
CA PHE A 345 12.68 2.93 -13.53
C PHE A 345 13.68 3.39 -14.58
N ARG A 346 14.06 2.53 -15.53
CA ARG A 346 14.99 2.90 -16.62
C ARG A 346 14.40 3.97 -17.54
N ILE A 347 13.10 3.89 -17.84
CA ILE A 347 12.40 4.91 -18.63
C ILE A 347 12.28 6.22 -17.86
N ALA A 348 11.89 6.17 -16.59
CA ALA A 348 11.77 7.35 -15.73
C ALA A 348 13.13 8.05 -15.56
N GLU A 349 14.20 7.30 -15.30
CA GLU A 349 15.57 7.81 -15.21
C GLU A 349 15.96 8.53 -16.51
N GLY A 350 15.70 7.90 -17.65
CA GLY A 350 15.94 8.49 -18.96
C GLY A 350 15.19 9.78 -19.19
N VAL A 351 13.88 9.79 -18.93
CA VAL A 351 13.02 10.98 -19.07
C VAL A 351 13.52 12.12 -18.19
N ILE A 352 13.76 11.86 -16.90
CA ILE A 352 14.26 12.89 -15.98
C ILE A 352 15.66 13.33 -16.37
N GLY A 353 16.52 12.42 -16.85
CA GLY A 353 17.89 12.74 -17.25
C GLY A 353 17.99 13.62 -18.49
N THR A 354 17.00 13.56 -19.40
CA THR A 354 17.09 14.24 -20.70
C THR A 354 16.03 15.32 -20.94
N LEU A 355 14.98 15.44 -20.12
CA LEU A 355 13.98 16.49 -20.32
C LEU A 355 14.62 17.89 -20.20
N GLU A 356 14.22 18.79 -21.08
CA GLU A 356 14.61 20.19 -21.05
C GLU A 356 13.62 20.98 -20.18
N VAL A 357 14.13 21.88 -19.35
CA VAL A 357 13.33 22.77 -18.50
C VAL A 357 13.39 24.18 -19.08
N HIS A 358 12.24 24.86 -19.13
CA HIS A 358 12.10 26.22 -19.66
C HIS A 358 11.91 27.24 -18.52
N PRO A 359 12.99 27.66 -17.83
CA PRO A 359 12.89 28.50 -16.64
C PRO A 359 12.21 29.85 -16.91
N ASP A 360 12.40 30.41 -18.11
CA ASP A 360 11.75 31.66 -18.50
C ASP A 360 10.22 31.53 -18.55
N LYS A 361 9.71 30.40 -19.08
CA LYS A 361 8.26 30.11 -19.12
C LYS A 361 7.69 29.85 -17.74
N MET A 362 8.42 29.10 -16.90
CA MET A 362 8.05 28.89 -15.50
C MET A 362 7.96 30.21 -14.74
N ARG A 363 8.94 31.11 -14.95
CA ARG A 363 8.96 32.44 -14.32
C ARG A 363 7.83 33.33 -14.85
N GLN A 364 7.53 33.29 -16.15
CA GLN A 364 6.40 34.05 -16.73
C GLN A 364 5.03 33.61 -16.21
N ALA A 365 4.91 32.36 -15.76
CA ALA A 365 3.67 31.87 -15.17
C ALA A 365 3.44 32.36 -13.72
N LEU A 366 4.44 32.99 -13.08
CA LEU A 366 4.29 33.64 -11.78
C LEU A 366 3.62 35.01 -11.94
N THR A 367 2.49 35.18 -11.28
CA THR A 367 1.68 36.40 -11.31
C THR A 367 1.66 37.03 -9.91
N MET A 368 1.49 38.35 -9.81
CA MET A 368 1.70 39.06 -8.53
C MET A 368 0.67 38.72 -7.46
N ASP A 369 -0.51 38.25 -7.86
CA ASP A 369 -1.57 37.73 -6.99
C ASP A 369 -1.11 36.54 -6.12
N VAL A 370 -0.16 35.73 -6.58
CA VAL A 370 0.38 34.61 -5.77
C VAL A 370 1.16 35.09 -4.54
N LEU A 371 1.56 36.37 -4.51
CA LEU A 371 2.22 37.03 -3.38
C LEU A 371 1.23 37.73 -2.43
N ALA A 372 -0.09 37.57 -2.62
CA ALA A 372 -1.09 38.06 -1.67
C ALA A 372 -0.94 37.41 -0.28
N THR A 373 -0.42 36.18 -0.21
CA THR A 373 -0.10 35.56 1.09
C THR A 373 1.12 36.22 1.73
N ASP A 374 2.16 36.54 0.95
CA ASP A 374 3.34 37.26 1.42
C ASP A 374 2.99 38.67 1.94
N LEU A 375 1.97 39.31 1.36
CA LEU A 375 1.37 40.55 1.85
C LEU A 375 0.73 40.40 3.23
N ALA A 376 0.00 39.30 3.44
CA ALA A 376 -0.58 38.99 4.75
C ALA A 376 0.53 38.71 5.79
N ASP A 377 1.56 37.94 5.42
CA ASP A 377 2.70 37.63 6.29
C ASP A 377 3.50 38.88 6.69
N TYR A 378 3.64 39.85 5.79
CA TYR A 378 4.28 41.14 6.09
C TYR A 378 3.58 41.84 7.26
N LEU A 379 2.25 41.89 7.27
CA LEU A 379 1.47 42.49 8.36
C LEU A 379 1.53 41.66 9.64
N VAL A 380 1.58 40.33 9.53
CA VAL A 380 1.77 39.45 10.70
C VAL A 380 3.09 39.74 11.39
N ARG A 381 4.17 39.93 10.61
CA ARG A 381 5.49 40.33 11.15
C ARG A 381 5.47 41.70 11.82
N LYS A 382 4.48 42.55 11.53
CA LYS A 382 4.23 43.83 12.19
C LYS A 382 3.22 43.76 13.35
N GLY A 383 2.87 42.55 13.78
CA GLY A 383 2.07 42.29 14.97
C GLY A 383 0.56 42.24 14.76
N ILE A 384 0.08 42.28 13.51
CA ILE A 384 -1.36 42.12 13.23
C ILE A 384 -1.74 40.62 13.25
N PRO A 385 -2.81 40.20 13.94
CA PRO A 385 -3.29 38.83 13.91
C PRO A 385 -3.61 38.33 12.49
N PHE A 386 -3.26 37.08 12.16
CA PHE A 386 -3.37 36.53 10.80
C PHE A 386 -4.77 36.64 10.17
N ARG A 387 -5.85 36.43 10.94
CA ARG A 387 -7.23 36.57 10.40
C ARG A 387 -7.48 37.98 9.88
N GLU A 388 -6.97 39.00 10.57
CA GLU A 388 -7.10 40.39 10.16
C GLU A 388 -6.21 40.71 8.96
N THR A 389 -4.98 40.19 8.91
CA THR A 389 -4.09 40.38 7.74
C THR A 389 -4.64 39.73 6.48
N HIS A 390 -5.28 38.57 6.59
CA HIS A 390 -5.96 37.92 5.47
C HIS A 390 -7.08 38.78 4.91
N HIS A 391 -7.92 39.38 5.76
CA HIS A 391 -8.95 40.34 5.31
C HIS A 391 -8.34 41.59 4.68
N ILE A 392 -7.24 42.12 5.23
CA ILE A 392 -6.54 43.28 4.66
C ILE A 392 -5.95 42.94 3.29
N SER A 393 -5.30 41.79 3.15
CA SER A 393 -4.75 41.30 1.89
C SER A 393 -5.85 41.07 0.84
N GLY A 394 -6.96 40.44 1.23
CA GLY A 394 -8.13 40.28 0.34
C GLY A 394 -8.70 41.61 -0.15
N ARG A 395 -8.75 42.65 0.70
CA ARG A 395 -9.14 44.01 0.27
C ARG A 395 -8.11 44.66 -0.66
N ALA A 396 -6.82 44.36 -0.50
CA ALA A 396 -5.79 44.82 -1.42
C ALA A 396 -5.93 44.17 -2.81
N VAL A 397 -6.23 42.87 -2.86
CA VAL A 397 -6.53 42.16 -4.11
C VAL A 397 -7.75 42.78 -4.79
N ALA A 398 -8.86 42.95 -4.05
CA ALA A 398 -10.07 43.58 -4.58
C ALA A 398 -9.83 45.02 -5.08
N LEU A 399 -8.96 45.78 -4.40
CA LEU A 399 -8.58 47.13 -4.82
C LEU A 399 -7.79 47.10 -6.13
N ALA A 400 -6.81 46.22 -6.26
CA ALA A 400 -6.03 46.03 -7.48
C ALA A 400 -6.93 45.63 -8.67
N GLU A 401 -7.84 44.66 -8.46
CA GLU A 401 -8.83 44.24 -9.45
C GLU A 401 -9.74 45.39 -9.89
N SER A 402 -10.28 46.15 -8.93
CA SER A 402 -11.16 47.30 -9.23
C SER A 402 -10.48 48.37 -10.08
N ARG A 403 -9.15 48.53 -9.94
CA ARG A 403 -8.31 49.46 -10.70
C ARG A 403 -7.73 48.83 -11.95
N LYS A 404 -7.96 47.54 -12.19
CA LYS A 404 -7.41 46.76 -13.30
C LYS A 404 -5.87 46.85 -13.36
N CYS A 405 -5.23 46.83 -12.19
CA CYS A 405 -3.78 46.82 -12.03
C CYS A 405 -3.33 45.60 -11.23
N GLN A 406 -2.02 45.35 -11.16
CA GLN A 406 -1.45 44.30 -10.33
C GLN A 406 -1.29 44.79 -8.88
N LEU A 407 -1.07 43.87 -7.93
CA LEU A 407 -0.83 44.23 -6.53
C LEU A 407 0.40 45.16 -6.39
N ASN A 408 1.47 44.89 -7.11
CA ASN A 408 2.70 45.70 -7.07
C ASN A 408 2.52 47.12 -7.67
N ASP A 409 1.44 47.38 -8.41
CA ASP A 409 1.15 48.71 -8.98
C ASP A 409 0.39 49.63 -7.99
N LEU A 410 -0.14 49.09 -6.89
CA LEU A 410 -0.79 49.88 -5.85
C LEU A 410 0.23 50.76 -5.13
N THR A 411 -0.06 52.05 -4.96
CA THR A 411 0.88 52.95 -4.28
C THR A 411 0.96 52.65 -2.77
N VAL A 412 2.06 53.02 -2.11
CA VAL A 412 2.16 52.94 -0.64
C VAL A 412 0.99 53.65 0.05
N GLN A 413 0.49 54.76 -0.51
CA GLN A 413 -0.68 55.47 0.01
C GLN A 413 -1.98 54.66 -0.12
N ASP A 414 -2.11 53.85 -1.16
CA ASP A 414 -3.24 52.94 -1.30
C ASP A 414 -3.18 51.83 -0.25
N TYR A 415 -1.99 51.29 0.02
CA TYR A 415 -1.78 50.34 1.11
C TYR A 415 -2.05 50.97 2.49
N LYS A 416 -1.55 52.19 2.74
CA LYS A 416 -1.80 52.91 4.00
C LYS A 416 -3.28 53.19 4.28
N LYS A 417 -4.13 53.26 3.24
CA LYS A 417 -5.60 53.33 3.40
C LYS A 417 -6.20 52.01 3.90
N LEU A 418 -5.55 50.88 3.66
CA LEU A 418 -6.00 49.55 4.09
C LEU A 418 -5.51 49.21 5.50
N SER A 419 -4.30 49.62 5.86
CA SER A 419 -3.73 49.54 7.22
C SER A 419 -2.58 50.54 7.40
N ASP A 420 -2.51 51.16 8.57
CA ASP A 420 -1.45 52.08 8.99
C ASP A 420 -0.08 51.39 9.17
N LYS A 421 -0.04 50.05 9.22
CA LYS A 421 1.20 49.25 9.35
C LYS A 421 1.94 49.03 8.03
N PHE A 422 1.37 49.44 6.89
CA PHE A 422 2.10 49.46 5.63
C PHE A 422 3.09 50.63 5.57
N ASP A 423 4.33 50.33 5.19
CA ASP A 423 5.43 51.30 5.09
C ASP A 423 6.02 51.29 3.66
N ASP A 424 7.00 52.14 3.42
CA ASP A 424 7.61 52.34 2.09
C ASP A 424 8.35 51.07 1.58
N ASP A 425 8.64 50.11 2.46
CA ASP A 425 9.24 48.81 2.13
C ASP A 425 8.22 47.80 1.56
N ILE A 426 6.93 48.14 1.49
CA ILE A 426 5.89 47.22 1.03
C ILE A 426 6.17 46.66 -0.36
N HIS A 427 6.73 47.44 -1.27
CA HIS A 427 7.01 46.97 -2.62
C HIS A 427 8.09 45.88 -2.68
N GLN A 428 8.93 45.74 -1.63
CA GLN A 428 9.94 44.68 -1.54
C GLN A 428 9.34 43.28 -1.34
N ILE A 429 8.05 43.17 -0.99
CA ILE A 429 7.40 41.86 -0.89
C ILE A 429 7.12 41.25 -2.27
N PHE A 430 7.00 42.07 -3.30
CA PHE A 430 6.63 41.68 -4.67
C PHE A 430 7.84 41.16 -5.46
N ASP A 431 8.63 40.32 -4.81
CA ASP A 431 9.77 39.63 -5.37
C ASP A 431 9.61 38.12 -5.12
N PHE A 432 9.51 37.36 -6.21
CA PHE A 432 9.33 35.91 -6.15
C PHE A 432 10.54 35.19 -5.52
N GLU A 433 11.76 35.67 -5.74
CA GLU A 433 12.97 35.12 -5.13
C GLU A 433 12.94 35.37 -3.62
N ALA A 434 12.64 36.60 -3.20
CA ALA A 434 12.51 36.92 -1.77
C ALA A 434 11.40 36.11 -1.10
N SER A 435 10.28 35.89 -1.80
CA SER A 435 9.19 35.03 -1.33
C SER A 435 9.70 33.62 -1.02
N VAL A 436 10.33 32.97 -1.99
CA VAL A 436 10.88 31.62 -1.82
C VAL A 436 11.95 31.59 -0.72
N GLU A 437 12.86 32.56 -0.69
CA GLU A 437 13.95 32.62 0.27
C GLU A 437 13.49 32.88 1.71
N ARG A 438 12.31 33.47 1.95
CA ARG A 438 11.73 33.58 3.29
C ARG A 438 11.29 32.24 3.88
N ARG A 439 11.04 31.23 3.05
CA ARG A 439 10.56 29.90 3.48
C ARG A 439 11.73 28.98 3.82
N GLN A 440 12.42 29.31 4.93
CA GLN A 440 13.65 28.64 5.39
C GLN A 440 13.44 27.56 6.46
N ALA A 441 12.19 27.31 6.87
CA ALA A 441 11.89 26.17 7.74
C ALA A 441 12.27 24.85 7.03
N ILE A 442 12.64 23.82 7.80
CA ILE A 442 12.97 22.50 7.26
C ILE A 442 11.81 22.00 6.38
N GLY A 443 12.14 21.61 5.15
CA GLY A 443 11.14 21.22 4.14
C GLY A 443 10.68 22.36 3.24
N GLY A 444 11.13 23.59 3.45
CA GLY A 444 10.80 24.73 2.59
C GLY A 444 11.57 24.76 1.25
N PRO A 445 11.16 25.64 0.31
CA PRO A 445 11.75 25.77 -1.02
C PRO A 445 12.96 26.72 -1.11
N SER A 446 13.42 27.35 -0.01
CA SER A 446 14.60 28.22 -0.05
C SER A 446 15.89 27.46 -0.40
N ARG A 447 16.90 28.14 -0.96
CA ARG A 447 18.17 27.53 -1.39
C ARG A 447 18.84 26.71 -0.29
N VAL A 448 18.91 27.28 0.92
CA VAL A 448 19.50 26.61 2.08
C VAL A 448 18.75 25.31 2.42
N MET A 449 17.43 25.28 2.22
CA MET A 449 16.62 24.08 2.45
C MET A 449 16.68 23.09 1.30
N ILE A 450 16.83 23.53 0.05
CA ILE A 450 17.11 22.64 -1.08
C ILE A 450 18.45 21.95 -0.90
N ALA A 451 19.52 22.68 -0.54
CA ALA A 451 20.83 22.10 -0.25
C ALA A 451 20.75 21.04 0.87
N ARG A 452 19.96 21.30 1.93
CA ARG A 452 19.68 20.31 2.97
C ARG A 452 18.97 19.08 2.43
N GLN A 453 17.91 19.25 1.63
CA GLN A 453 17.15 18.15 1.04
C GLN A 453 18.03 17.28 0.12
N VAL A 454 18.87 17.89 -0.71
CA VAL A 454 19.86 17.22 -1.55
C VAL A 454 20.83 16.39 -0.69
N SER A 455 21.40 16.97 0.37
CA SER A 455 22.30 16.25 1.29
C SER A 455 21.62 15.04 1.93
N VAL A 456 20.37 15.19 2.38
CA VAL A 456 19.59 14.10 2.99
C VAL A 456 19.34 12.96 1.99
N LEU A 457 19.04 13.27 0.73
CA LEU A 457 18.79 12.25 -0.30
C LEU A 457 20.10 11.59 -0.77
N ARG A 458 21.21 12.33 -0.91
CA ARG A 458 22.54 11.75 -1.20
C ARG A 458 22.95 10.74 -0.12
N ALA A 459 22.80 11.09 1.16
CA ALA A 459 23.09 10.17 2.27
C ALA A 459 22.25 8.88 2.24
N ALA A 460 20.99 8.96 1.82
CA ALA A 460 20.12 7.78 1.69
C ALA A 460 20.60 6.79 0.59
N LEU A 461 21.35 7.28 -0.40
CA LEU A 461 21.93 6.47 -1.48
C LEU A 461 23.27 5.82 -1.09
N GLU A 462 24.00 6.39 -0.13
CA GLU A 462 25.31 5.88 0.33
C GLU A 462 25.16 4.69 1.30
N HIS A 463 24.07 4.62 2.05
CA HIS A 463 23.80 3.51 2.96
C HIS A 463 23.35 2.26 2.19
N ASN A 464 24.32 1.46 1.74
CA ASN A 464 24.14 0.05 1.35
C ASN A 464 24.14 -0.91 2.56
N SER A 465 24.31 -0.38 3.77
CA SER A 465 24.35 -1.17 4.98
C SER A 465 22.92 -1.39 5.45
N TYR A 466 22.40 -2.59 5.20
CA TYR A 466 21.38 -3.16 6.06
C TYR A 466 21.76 -2.86 7.52
N PRO A 467 20.87 -2.35 8.37
CA PRO A 467 21.03 -2.53 9.80
C PRO A 467 20.85 -4.02 10.09
N THR A 468 21.84 -4.83 9.70
CA THR A 468 22.11 -6.07 10.38
C THR A 468 22.43 -5.66 11.81
N GLN A 469 21.71 -6.26 12.74
CA GLN A 469 21.96 -6.11 14.16
C GLN A 469 23.47 -6.17 14.41
N TYR A 470 24.00 -5.08 14.96
CA TYR A 470 25.17 -5.05 15.83
C TYR A 470 26.22 -6.14 15.58
N SER A 471 27.20 -5.88 14.70
CA SER A 471 28.37 -6.72 14.55
C SER A 471 29.25 -6.66 15.81
N GLY A 472 29.09 -7.64 16.70
CA GLY A 472 30.08 -8.03 17.71
C GLY A 472 30.76 -9.32 17.28
N GLY A 473 32.09 -9.31 17.19
CA GLY A 473 32.93 -10.35 16.59
C GLY A 473 32.88 -11.74 17.22
N GLY A 474 33.39 -12.70 16.45
CA GLY A 474 33.18 -14.14 16.58
C GLY A 474 33.73 -14.81 17.85
N GLY A 475 33.00 -15.83 18.28
CA GLY A 475 33.42 -16.82 19.25
C GLY A 475 32.40 -17.96 19.40
N GLY A 476 32.61 -19.07 18.69
CA GLY A 476 32.20 -20.43 19.07
C GLY A 476 30.69 -20.77 19.16
N TYR A 477 30.20 -21.58 18.22
CA TYR A 477 28.99 -22.38 18.40
C TYR A 477 29.22 -23.45 19.48
N ASN A 478 28.86 -23.12 20.72
CA ASN A 478 28.37 -24.03 21.75
C ASN A 478 27.83 -23.18 22.92
N ASN A 479 26.58 -22.68 22.78
CA ASN A 479 25.66 -22.36 23.87
C ASN A 479 24.40 -21.67 23.33
N ARG A 480 23.33 -22.42 23.07
CA ARG A 480 21.97 -21.86 23.12
C ARG A 480 21.61 -21.75 24.61
N GLN A 481 21.48 -20.52 25.13
CA GLN A 481 20.78 -20.34 26.41
C GLN A 481 19.28 -20.60 26.19
N PRO A 482 18.63 -21.40 27.05
CA PRO A 482 17.19 -21.61 26.96
C PRO A 482 16.44 -20.32 27.34
N ASN A 483 15.27 -20.14 26.72
CA ASN A 483 14.31 -19.07 27.02
C ASN A 483 14.04 -19.04 28.55
N PRO A 484 14.38 -17.96 29.28
CA PRO A 484 14.24 -17.92 30.73
C PRO A 484 12.79 -17.67 31.21
N PHE A 485 11.81 -17.59 30.30
CA PHE A 485 10.38 -17.40 30.63
C PHE A 485 9.46 -18.49 30.06
N ALA A 486 10.00 -19.56 29.46
CA ALA A 486 9.20 -20.73 29.15
C ALA A 486 9.10 -21.62 30.39
N GLN A 487 8.15 -21.32 31.28
CA GLN A 487 7.65 -22.34 32.21
C GLN A 487 6.65 -23.20 31.46
N GLN A 488 6.99 -24.48 31.33
CA GLN A 488 6.03 -25.54 31.06
C GLN A 488 5.02 -25.57 32.19
N ASP A 489 3.74 -25.46 31.82
CA ASP A 489 2.61 -25.82 32.65
C ASP A 489 2.72 -27.31 33.00
N ASP A 490 3.17 -27.60 34.23
CA ASP A 490 2.83 -28.83 34.90
C ASP A 490 1.87 -28.52 36.03
N ALA A 491 0.69 -29.13 35.94
CA ALA A 491 -0.39 -29.02 36.88
C ALA A 491 0.02 -29.44 38.30
N SER A 492 -0.08 -28.53 39.27
CA SER A 492 -0.68 -28.79 40.59
C SER A 492 -0.39 -27.63 41.55
N SER A 493 -1.46 -27.20 42.22
CA SER A 493 -1.49 -26.49 43.52
C SER A 493 -0.59 -25.25 43.67
N TYR A 494 -1.19 -24.07 43.87
CA TYR A 494 -1.06 -23.38 45.16
C TYR A 494 -2.07 -22.23 45.28
N GLU A 495 -2.61 -22.12 46.48
CA GLU A 495 -3.74 -21.30 46.92
C GLU A 495 -3.49 -19.79 46.82
N MET A 496 -4.48 -19.06 46.33
CA MET A 496 -4.58 -17.60 46.45
C MET A 496 -5.28 -17.26 47.77
N ALA A 497 -4.52 -16.78 48.74
CA ALA A 497 -5.05 -16.14 49.95
C ALA A 497 -5.12 -14.62 49.75
N ASP A 498 -6.36 -14.13 49.75
CA ASP A 498 -6.85 -12.82 50.21
C ASP A 498 -6.10 -11.54 49.82
N VAL A 499 -6.65 -10.86 48.81
CA VAL A 499 -6.75 -9.39 48.82
C VAL A 499 -8.24 -9.03 48.91
N LYS A 500 -8.62 -8.49 50.08
CA LYS A 500 -9.97 -8.08 50.44
C LYS A 500 -10.39 -6.77 49.77
N ASP A 501 -11.68 -6.77 49.43
CA ASP A 501 -12.60 -5.63 49.31
C ASP A 501 -12.42 -4.61 48.18
N SER A 502 -13.08 -4.90 47.05
CA SER A 502 -14.10 -3.99 46.52
C SER A 502 -15.15 -4.78 45.72
N THR A 503 -16.02 -5.50 46.43
CA THR A 503 -17.26 -6.05 45.88
C THR A 503 -18.28 -4.92 45.66
N THR A 504 -18.58 -4.60 44.41
CA THR A 504 -19.84 -3.93 44.05
C THR A 504 -20.56 -4.74 42.98
N HIS A 505 -21.41 -5.64 43.48
CA HIS A 505 -22.73 -6.04 42.97
C HIS A 505 -22.98 -6.06 41.45
N LEU A 506 -22.84 -7.25 40.86
CA LEU A 506 -23.68 -7.68 39.73
C LEU A 506 -25.03 -8.15 40.30
N THR A 507 -25.94 -7.20 40.53
CA THR A 507 -27.36 -7.50 40.70
C THR A 507 -28.03 -7.49 39.34
N ALA A 508 -28.51 -8.67 38.92
CA ALA A 508 -29.58 -8.79 37.94
C ALA A 508 -30.83 -8.08 38.49
N GLY A 509 -30.97 -6.80 38.15
CA GLY A 509 -32.13 -5.97 38.43
C GLY A 509 -32.94 -5.79 37.15
N LEU A 510 -34.19 -6.21 37.20
CA LEU A 510 -35.22 -5.88 36.21
C LEU A 510 -35.43 -4.34 36.20
N GLY A 511 -34.73 -3.66 35.30
CA GLY A 511 -34.84 -2.24 34.99
C GLY A 511 -33.88 -1.94 33.83
N GLY A 512 -34.41 -1.66 32.64
CA GLY A 512 -33.62 -1.58 31.40
C GLY A 512 -32.47 -0.59 31.49
N ASP A 513 -31.25 -1.05 31.15
CA ASP A 513 -30.04 -0.25 31.10
C ASP A 513 -30.16 0.82 29.98
N PRO A 514 -30.07 2.13 30.30
CA PRO A 514 -30.13 3.22 29.33
C PRO A 514 -29.09 3.14 28.20
N MET A 515 -27.98 2.43 28.40
CA MET A 515 -26.96 2.22 27.37
C MET A 515 -27.30 1.08 26.41
N SER A 516 -27.99 0.02 26.87
CA SER A 516 -28.45 -1.06 25.99
C SER A 516 -29.40 -0.52 24.92
N ALA A 517 -30.40 0.26 25.34
CA ALA A 517 -31.36 0.87 24.42
C ALA A 517 -30.69 1.81 23.39
N PHE A 518 -29.60 2.48 23.77
CA PHE A 518 -28.82 3.31 22.87
C PHE A 518 -28.07 2.48 21.82
N TYR A 519 -27.42 1.38 22.23
CA TYR A 519 -26.74 0.49 21.28
C TYR A 519 -27.72 -0.22 20.34
N ASP A 520 -28.89 -0.63 20.85
CA ASP A 520 -29.96 -1.23 20.03
C ASP A 520 -30.47 -0.24 18.97
N GLU A 521 -30.63 1.04 19.34
CA GLU A 521 -31.02 2.10 18.39
C GLU A 521 -29.92 2.39 17.37
N ILE A 522 -28.64 2.41 17.78
CA ILE A 522 -27.49 2.54 16.86
C ILE A 522 -27.46 1.39 15.84
N ALA A 523 -27.60 0.15 16.29
CA ALA A 523 -27.64 -1.03 15.43
C ALA A 523 -28.82 -0.96 14.45
N SER A 524 -30.02 -0.61 14.94
CA SER A 524 -31.20 -0.45 14.10
C SER A 524 -31.07 0.66 13.04
N ILE A 525 -30.40 1.78 13.37
CA ILE A 525 -30.11 2.82 12.37
C ILE A 525 -29.09 2.33 11.35
N GLN A 526 -28.06 1.59 11.75
CA GLN A 526 -27.09 1.01 10.83
C GLN A 526 -27.75 0.03 9.84
N ASP A 527 -28.68 -0.80 10.31
CA ASP A 527 -29.47 -1.69 9.46
C ASP A 527 -30.36 -0.90 8.49
N SER A 528 -30.95 0.20 8.96
CA SER A 528 -31.76 1.09 8.12
C SER A 528 -30.91 1.80 7.05
N ILE A 529 -29.67 2.19 7.36
CA ILE A 529 -28.70 2.74 6.38
C ILE A 529 -28.31 1.67 5.36
N LYS A 530 -28.14 0.42 5.78
CA LYS A 530 -27.87 -0.70 4.86
C LYS A 530 -29.04 -0.91 3.90
N ALA A 531 -30.26 -0.97 4.41
CA ALA A 531 -31.47 -1.08 3.58
C ALA A 531 -31.60 0.11 2.61
N PHE A 532 -31.24 1.32 3.05
CA PHE A 532 -31.23 2.51 2.20
C PHE A 532 -30.22 2.39 1.04
N ASN A 533 -29.01 1.89 1.31
CA ASN A 533 -28.01 1.61 0.28
C ASN A 533 -28.42 0.51 -0.70
N ASP A 534 -29.11 -0.52 -0.22
CA ASP A 534 -29.68 -1.57 -1.07
C ASP A 534 -30.75 -0.99 -2.02
N SER A 535 -31.58 -0.07 -1.53
CA SER A 535 -32.55 0.65 -2.38
C SER A 535 -31.86 1.54 -3.43
N ILE A 536 -30.79 2.25 -3.07
CA ILE A 536 -30.00 3.05 -4.04
C ILE A 536 -29.44 2.16 -5.16
N SER A 537 -28.93 0.98 -4.82
CA SER A 537 -28.40 0.02 -5.79
C SER A 537 -29.50 -0.45 -6.76
N ARG A 538 -30.69 -0.77 -6.24
CA ARG A 538 -31.86 -1.16 -7.05
C ARG A 538 -32.36 -0.01 -7.94
N ILE A 539 -32.35 1.22 -7.44
CA ILE A 539 -32.68 2.43 -8.23
C ILE A 539 -31.70 2.55 -9.41
N SER A 540 -30.40 2.40 -9.16
CA SER A 540 -29.36 2.45 -10.19
C SER A 540 -29.55 1.38 -11.29
N ASP A 541 -29.92 0.17 -10.90
CA ASP A 541 -30.23 -0.92 -11.83
C ASP A 541 -31.47 -0.61 -12.68
N LEU A 542 -32.54 -0.10 -12.07
CA LEU A 542 -33.76 0.30 -12.76
C LEU A 542 -33.52 1.48 -13.71
N HIS A 543 -32.70 2.46 -13.30
CA HIS A 543 -32.25 3.57 -14.13
C HIS A 543 -31.50 3.07 -15.37
N SER A 544 -30.59 2.11 -15.18
CA SER A 544 -29.83 1.50 -16.27
C SER A 544 -30.74 0.71 -17.24
N ARG A 545 -31.74 -0.02 -16.73
CA ARG A 545 -32.73 -0.72 -17.56
C ARG A 545 -33.61 0.25 -18.34
N SER A 546 -34.07 1.33 -17.71
CA SER A 546 -34.89 2.37 -18.35
C SER A 546 -34.18 3.03 -19.54
N LEU A 547 -32.86 3.20 -19.46
CA LEU A 547 -32.07 3.73 -20.57
C LEU A 547 -31.95 2.78 -21.77
N ASN A 548 -32.11 1.46 -21.56
CA ASN A 548 -31.80 0.41 -22.53
C ASN A 548 -33.01 -0.34 -23.10
N ASN A 549 -34.21 -0.17 -22.52
CA ASN A 549 -35.40 -0.90 -22.96
C ASN A 549 -35.95 -0.41 -24.31
N MET A 550 -36.36 -1.35 -25.16
CA MET A 550 -37.02 -1.13 -26.47
C MET A 550 -38.50 -1.60 -26.49
N ASP A 551 -39.04 -2.09 -25.36
CA ASP A 551 -40.42 -2.59 -25.21
C ASP A 551 -41.23 -1.68 -24.26
N ASP A 552 -42.32 -1.11 -24.77
CA ASP A 552 -43.19 -0.16 -24.07
C ASP A 552 -43.81 -0.74 -22.79
N ASN A 553 -44.17 -2.03 -22.79
CA ASN A 553 -44.75 -2.69 -21.62
C ASN A 553 -43.71 -2.97 -20.51
N ALA A 554 -42.45 -3.13 -20.90
CA ALA A 554 -41.35 -3.26 -19.95
C ALA A 554 -40.94 -1.88 -19.39
N ALA A 555 -40.99 -0.83 -20.21
CA ALA A 555 -40.73 0.53 -19.78
C ALA A 555 -41.73 1.00 -18.72
N GLN A 556 -43.03 0.76 -18.92
CA GLN A 556 -44.07 1.18 -17.99
C GLN A 556 -43.98 0.45 -16.63
N ARG A 557 -43.64 -0.85 -16.63
CA ARG A 557 -43.41 -1.62 -15.39
C ARG A 557 -42.19 -1.13 -14.61
N ASN A 558 -41.09 -0.83 -15.30
CA ASN A 558 -39.90 -0.30 -14.66
C ASN A 558 -40.12 1.11 -14.09
N ALA A 559 -40.91 1.95 -14.78
CA ALA A 559 -41.27 3.28 -14.28
C ALA A 559 -42.12 3.22 -13.00
N GLN A 560 -43.08 2.30 -12.92
CA GLN A 560 -43.88 2.08 -11.70
C GLN A 560 -43.03 1.57 -10.53
N GLN A 561 -42.15 0.58 -10.77
CA GLN A 561 -41.24 0.08 -9.75
C GLN A 561 -40.27 1.14 -9.25
N LEU A 562 -39.80 2.01 -10.14
CA LEU A 562 -38.92 3.10 -9.79
C LEU A 562 -39.63 4.16 -8.95
N GLU A 563 -40.89 4.47 -9.27
CA GLU A 563 -41.70 5.43 -8.51
C GLU A 563 -41.92 4.99 -7.06
N GLU A 564 -42.32 3.73 -6.88
CA GLU A 564 -42.51 3.12 -5.55
C GLU A 564 -41.19 3.13 -4.76
N LEU A 565 -40.10 2.69 -5.39
CA LEU A 565 -38.80 2.58 -4.73
C LEU A 565 -38.21 3.95 -4.36
N VAL A 566 -38.37 4.97 -5.21
CA VAL A 566 -37.93 6.35 -4.90
C VAL A 566 -38.75 6.94 -3.75
N ALA A 567 -40.08 6.72 -3.73
CA ALA A 567 -40.94 7.19 -2.65
C ALA A 567 -40.56 6.56 -1.31
N ASP A 568 -40.34 5.24 -1.29
CA ASP A 568 -39.90 4.50 -0.11
C ASP A 568 -38.53 4.96 0.37
N THR A 569 -37.59 5.19 -0.55
CA THR A 569 -36.24 5.66 -0.26
C THR A 569 -36.24 7.06 0.35
N SER A 570 -37.08 7.97 -0.17
CA SER A 570 -37.25 9.32 0.41
C SER A 570 -37.89 9.29 1.80
N SER A 571 -38.85 8.39 2.03
CA SER A 571 -39.44 8.17 3.36
C SER A 571 -38.40 7.64 4.36
N MET A 572 -37.60 6.67 3.94
CA MET A 572 -36.52 6.08 4.74
C MET A 572 -35.43 7.11 5.08
N SER A 573 -35.03 7.95 4.12
CA SER A 573 -34.10 9.06 4.36
C SER A 573 -34.63 10.07 5.38
N SER A 574 -35.90 10.43 5.29
CA SER A 574 -36.56 11.33 6.25
C SER A 574 -36.66 10.72 7.66
N MET A 575 -36.90 9.40 7.74
CA MET A 575 -36.88 8.65 8.99
C MET A 575 -35.48 8.62 9.61
N LEU A 576 -34.46 8.23 8.84
CA LEU A 576 -33.05 8.19 9.26
C LEU A 576 -32.58 9.55 9.78
N LYS A 577 -32.88 10.64 9.05
CA LYS A 577 -32.59 12.01 9.48
C LYS A 577 -33.17 12.31 10.87
N ARG A 578 -34.44 11.97 11.12
CA ARG A 578 -35.10 12.20 12.41
C ARG A 578 -34.46 11.39 13.54
N ARG A 579 -34.14 10.11 13.27
CA ARG A 579 -33.53 9.20 14.25
C ARG A 579 -32.11 9.63 14.61
N VAL A 580 -31.29 9.99 13.63
CA VAL A 580 -29.93 10.51 13.86
C VAL A 580 -29.97 11.83 14.66
N LYS A 581 -30.87 12.76 14.32
CA LYS A 581 -31.06 14.00 15.11
C LYS A 581 -31.57 13.73 16.53
N ALA A 582 -32.35 12.67 16.74
CA ALA A 582 -32.81 12.28 18.07
C ALA A 582 -31.65 11.75 18.94
N LEU A 583 -30.73 10.99 18.37
CA LEU A 583 -29.52 10.52 19.06
C LEU A 583 -28.59 11.66 19.46
N GLU A 584 -28.43 12.68 18.60
CA GLU A 584 -27.61 13.86 18.92
C GLU A 584 -28.13 14.62 20.16
N ARG A 585 -29.45 14.59 20.42
CA ARG A 585 -30.07 15.21 21.59
C ARG A 585 -29.87 14.44 22.89
N GLN A 586 -29.41 13.19 22.83
CA GLN A 586 -29.18 12.33 24.00
C GLN A 586 -27.77 12.48 24.59
N GLY A 587 -27.00 13.50 24.16
CA GLY A 587 -25.68 13.81 24.71
C GLY A 587 -25.71 14.07 26.21
N GLY A 588 -24.79 13.44 26.94
CA GLY A 588 -24.62 13.56 28.39
C GLY A 588 -23.17 13.93 28.77
N GLN A 589 -22.90 14.09 30.07
CA GLN A 589 -21.54 14.34 30.59
C GLN A 589 -20.86 13.03 31.03
N GLY A 590 -19.52 13.01 31.04
CA GLY A 590 -18.73 11.84 31.44
C GLY A 590 -18.51 10.81 30.33
N ARG A 591 -18.01 9.63 30.72
CA ARG A 591 -17.58 8.55 29.81
C ARG A 591 -18.70 8.07 28.87
N ASP A 592 -19.90 7.87 29.38
CA ASP A 592 -21.05 7.42 28.56
C ASP A 592 -21.51 8.49 27.58
N GLY A 593 -21.41 9.78 27.95
CA GLY A 593 -21.67 10.91 27.06
C GLY A 593 -20.70 10.98 25.89
N GLN A 594 -19.41 10.71 26.13
CA GLN A 594 -18.38 10.62 25.09
C GLN A 594 -18.63 9.45 24.14
N ILE A 595 -18.99 8.28 24.69
CA ILE A 595 -19.33 7.08 23.89
C ILE A 595 -20.54 7.37 23.00
N LYS A 596 -21.61 7.98 23.55
CA LYS A 596 -22.79 8.37 22.75
C LYS A 596 -22.41 9.35 21.64
N LYS A 597 -21.64 10.39 21.94
CA LYS A 597 -21.16 11.39 20.95
C LYS A 597 -20.37 10.72 19.81
N GLN A 598 -19.47 9.78 20.14
CA GLN A 598 -18.67 9.06 19.16
C GLN A 598 -19.52 8.13 18.28
N GLN A 599 -20.39 7.32 18.87
CA GLN A 599 -21.24 6.37 18.14
C GLN A 599 -22.28 7.07 17.26
N THR A 600 -22.89 8.15 17.77
CA THR A 600 -23.77 9.01 16.97
C THR A 600 -23.02 9.69 15.82
N GLY A 601 -21.79 10.14 16.06
CA GLY A 601 -20.92 10.70 15.01
C GLY A 601 -20.61 9.70 13.89
N LEU A 602 -20.34 8.43 14.24
CA LEU A 602 -20.09 7.37 13.26
C LEU A 602 -21.31 7.09 12.38
N VAL A 603 -22.49 6.96 12.99
CA VAL A 603 -23.74 6.70 12.25
C VAL A 603 -24.13 7.89 11.37
N LYS A 604 -23.91 9.11 11.86
CA LYS A 604 -24.10 10.34 11.08
C LYS A 604 -23.21 10.38 9.84
N ALA A 605 -21.92 10.06 9.99
CA ALA A 605 -20.98 10.02 8.87
C ALA A 605 -21.39 8.98 7.81
N LYS A 606 -21.75 7.77 8.24
CA LYS A 606 -22.26 6.71 7.32
C LYS A 606 -23.54 7.12 6.60
N PHE A 607 -24.45 7.82 7.28
CA PHE A 607 -25.66 8.32 6.63
C PHE A 607 -25.36 9.43 5.62
N MET A 608 -24.42 10.34 5.91
CA MET A 608 -23.98 11.36 4.95
C MET A 608 -23.36 10.74 3.69
N GLU A 609 -22.52 9.71 3.85
CA GLU A 609 -21.93 8.97 2.74
C GLU A 609 -23.01 8.29 1.86
N ALA A 610 -24.04 7.72 2.48
CA ALA A 610 -25.17 7.14 1.77
C ALA A 610 -25.98 8.19 0.97
N ILE A 611 -26.21 9.39 1.53
CA ILE A 611 -26.88 10.50 0.84
C ILE A 611 -26.05 10.99 -0.36
N GLN A 612 -24.74 11.14 -0.19
CA GLN A 612 -23.83 11.51 -1.27
C GLN A 612 -23.82 10.45 -2.39
N SER A 613 -23.82 9.18 -2.02
CA SER A 613 -23.90 8.07 -2.98
C SER A 613 -25.19 8.12 -3.79
N TYR A 614 -26.33 8.41 -3.14
CA TYR A 614 -27.61 8.57 -3.84
C TYR A 614 -27.60 9.78 -4.79
N GLN A 615 -27.06 10.93 -4.35
CA GLN A 615 -26.92 12.11 -5.20
C GLN A 615 -26.11 11.82 -6.46
N LEU A 616 -25.02 11.06 -6.33
CA LEU A 616 -24.18 10.67 -7.46
C LEU A 616 -24.95 9.80 -8.47
N VAL A 617 -25.71 8.81 -8.00
CA VAL A 617 -26.54 7.95 -8.85
C VAL A 617 -27.57 8.77 -9.64
N GLU A 618 -28.26 9.69 -8.98
CA GLU A 618 -29.25 10.58 -9.62
C GLU A 618 -28.60 11.54 -10.63
N GLN A 619 -27.43 12.13 -10.30
CA GLN A 619 -26.69 13.01 -11.21
C GLN A 619 -26.19 12.27 -12.45
N GLN A 620 -25.63 11.06 -12.27
CA GLN A 620 -25.16 10.23 -13.37
C GLN A 620 -26.30 9.83 -14.31
N TYR A 621 -27.45 9.47 -13.74
CA TYR A 621 -28.64 9.17 -14.54
C TYR A 621 -29.10 10.40 -15.33
N ARG A 622 -29.20 11.58 -14.70
CA ARG A 622 -29.56 12.84 -15.37
C ARG A 622 -28.63 13.13 -16.56
N GLN A 623 -27.32 12.93 -16.41
CA GLN A 623 -26.35 13.16 -17.49
C GLN A 623 -26.53 12.17 -18.65
N LYS A 624 -26.61 10.86 -18.36
CA LYS A 624 -26.83 9.83 -19.39
C LYS A 624 -28.15 10.04 -20.12
N TYR A 625 -29.16 10.48 -19.39
CA TYR A 625 -30.47 10.82 -19.92
C TYR A 625 -30.43 12.01 -20.89
N LYS A 626 -29.76 13.11 -20.52
CA LYS A 626 -29.55 14.28 -21.39
C LYS A 626 -28.85 13.89 -22.70
N GLN A 627 -27.83 13.03 -22.62
CA GLN A 627 -27.13 12.52 -23.81
C GLN A 627 -28.05 11.68 -24.72
N ARG A 628 -28.96 10.89 -24.14
CA ARG A 628 -29.95 10.13 -24.92
C ARG A 628 -30.93 11.07 -25.63
N MET A 629 -31.41 12.10 -24.94
CA MET A 629 -32.30 13.12 -25.54
C MET A 629 -31.64 13.84 -26.72
N GLU A 630 -30.38 14.27 -26.54
CA GLU A 630 -29.60 14.87 -27.62
C GLU A 630 -29.50 13.95 -28.85
N ARG A 631 -29.21 12.65 -28.64
CA ARG A 631 -29.13 11.67 -29.73
C ARG A 631 -30.46 11.49 -30.44
N GLN A 632 -31.57 11.40 -29.71
CA GLN A 632 -32.89 11.25 -30.31
C GLN A 632 -33.34 12.52 -31.05
N PHE A 633 -33.05 13.71 -30.53
CA PHE A 633 -33.36 14.95 -31.22
C PHE A 633 -32.58 15.08 -32.54
N LYS A 634 -31.31 14.69 -32.56
CA LYS A 634 -30.49 14.63 -33.80
C LYS A 634 -30.99 13.58 -34.79
N ILE A 635 -31.69 12.54 -34.35
CA ILE A 635 -32.34 11.57 -35.25
C ILE A 635 -33.58 12.19 -35.92
N VAL A 636 -34.36 12.96 -35.16
CA VAL A 636 -35.58 13.62 -35.66
C VAL A 636 -35.27 14.85 -36.52
N LYS A 637 -34.21 15.60 -36.18
CA LYS A 637 -33.72 16.78 -36.91
C LYS A 637 -32.19 16.70 -37.09
N PRO A 638 -31.70 16.01 -38.15
CA PRO A 638 -30.27 15.79 -38.39
C PRO A 638 -29.45 17.06 -38.60
N ASP A 639 -30.08 18.15 -39.01
CA ASP A 639 -29.51 19.46 -39.29
C ASP A 639 -29.60 20.44 -38.10
N ALA A 640 -29.97 19.95 -36.90
CA ALA A 640 -30.09 20.78 -35.71
C ALA A 640 -28.75 21.42 -35.30
N THR A 641 -28.77 22.73 -35.05
CA THR A 641 -27.60 23.46 -34.54
C THR A 641 -27.31 23.11 -33.07
N PRO A 642 -26.05 23.25 -32.59
CA PRO A 642 -25.70 23.01 -31.18
C PRO A 642 -26.58 23.80 -30.19
N GLU A 643 -26.97 25.02 -30.56
CA GLU A 643 -27.83 25.89 -29.78
C GLU A 643 -29.28 25.39 -29.71
N GLU A 644 -29.81 24.84 -30.81
CA GLU A 644 -31.14 24.22 -30.85
C GLU A 644 -31.19 22.92 -30.03
N VAL A 645 -30.15 22.09 -30.12
CA VAL A 645 -30.00 20.87 -29.31
C VAL A 645 -29.98 21.21 -27.83
N LYS A 646 -29.21 22.25 -27.46
CA LYS A 646 -29.12 22.71 -26.07
C LYS A 646 -30.46 23.25 -25.57
N ALA A 647 -31.15 24.07 -26.36
CA ALA A 647 -32.46 24.62 -26.02
C ALA A 647 -33.52 23.52 -25.76
N VAL A 648 -33.44 22.39 -26.48
CA VAL A 648 -34.34 21.23 -26.30
C VAL A 648 -34.00 20.42 -25.05
N VAL A 649 -32.72 20.23 -24.76
CA VAL A 649 -32.26 19.47 -23.58
C VAL A 649 -32.44 20.27 -22.28
N GLU A 650 -32.53 21.59 -22.37
CA GLU A 650 -32.71 22.53 -21.26
C GLU A 650 -34.12 23.17 -21.24
N ASP A 651 -35.10 22.63 -21.99
CA ASP A 651 -36.45 23.18 -22.07
C ASP A 651 -37.27 22.97 -20.77
N ASP A 652 -37.36 24.02 -19.96
CA ASP A 652 -38.18 24.07 -18.75
C ASP A 652 -39.70 24.16 -19.02
N GLN A 653 -40.12 24.46 -20.26
CA GLN A 653 -41.52 24.69 -20.64
C GLN A 653 -42.25 23.43 -21.16
N GLY A 654 -41.88 22.25 -20.67
CA GLY A 654 -42.66 21.03 -20.90
C GLY A 654 -42.48 20.40 -22.28
N GLY A 655 -41.32 20.59 -22.92
CA GLY A 655 -41.00 20.00 -24.21
C GLY A 655 -41.74 20.68 -25.38
N GLN A 656 -42.16 21.94 -25.22
CA GLN A 656 -42.80 22.72 -26.29
C GLN A 656 -41.86 22.89 -27.49
N ILE A 657 -40.56 23.06 -27.26
CA ILE A 657 -39.56 23.23 -28.33
C ILE A 657 -39.41 21.93 -29.13
N PHE A 658 -39.37 20.78 -28.44
CA PHE A 658 -39.34 19.46 -29.06
C PHE A 658 -40.65 19.12 -29.78
N SER A 659 -41.79 19.50 -29.20
CA SER A 659 -43.13 19.34 -29.78
C SER A 659 -43.30 20.16 -31.06
N GLN A 660 -42.81 21.40 -31.08
CA GLN A 660 -42.86 22.28 -32.24
C GLN A 660 -41.95 21.78 -33.38
N ALA A 661 -40.81 21.15 -33.04
CA ALA A 661 -39.97 20.45 -34.01
C ALA A 661 -40.67 19.21 -34.60
N LEU A 662 -41.41 18.43 -33.80
CA LEU A 662 -42.19 17.28 -34.26
C LEU A 662 -43.39 17.67 -35.14
N MET A 663 -44.06 18.80 -34.86
CA MET A 663 -45.21 19.31 -35.64
C MET A 663 -44.84 19.76 -37.05
N ASN A 664 -43.60 20.19 -37.27
CA ASN A 664 -43.09 20.56 -38.59
C ASN A 664 -42.62 19.36 -39.43
N SER A 665 -42.52 18.17 -38.84
CA SER A 665 -42.16 16.93 -39.54
C SER A 665 -43.41 16.23 -40.11
N ARG A 666 -43.44 15.97 -41.42
CA ARG A 666 -44.54 15.27 -42.11
C ARG A 666 -44.45 13.75 -41.88
N MET A 667 -44.77 13.24 -40.70
CA MET A 667 -44.91 11.79 -40.46
C MET A 667 -46.01 11.51 -39.41
N GLY A 668 -46.81 10.45 -39.64
CA GLY A 668 -47.88 10.02 -38.74
C GLY A 668 -47.43 9.44 -37.38
N GLU A 669 -46.12 9.40 -37.11
CA GLU A 669 -45.50 8.90 -35.87
C GLU A 669 -45.44 9.95 -34.74
N SER A 670 -45.78 11.22 -35.02
CA SER A 670 -45.57 12.36 -34.10
C SER A 670 -46.40 12.32 -32.82
N ARG A 671 -47.50 11.56 -32.74
CA ARG A 671 -48.33 11.45 -31.51
C ARG A 671 -47.73 10.51 -30.46
N ALA A 672 -47.08 9.42 -30.87
CA ALA A 672 -46.42 8.49 -29.96
C ALA A 672 -45.14 9.11 -29.39
N ALA A 673 -44.33 9.72 -30.26
CA ALA A 673 -43.14 10.49 -29.86
C ALA A 673 -43.49 11.67 -28.93
N TYR A 674 -44.63 12.36 -29.16
CA TYR A 674 -45.08 13.44 -28.27
C TYR A 674 -45.49 12.94 -26.88
N ARG A 675 -46.17 11.79 -26.79
CA ARG A 675 -46.56 11.18 -25.51
C ARG A 675 -45.34 10.67 -24.73
N GLU A 676 -44.38 10.08 -25.44
CA GLU A 676 -43.09 9.63 -24.91
C GLU A 676 -42.30 10.81 -24.33
N VAL A 677 -42.31 11.97 -24.98
CA VAL A 677 -41.62 13.20 -24.51
C VAL A 677 -42.28 13.78 -23.25
N GLN A 678 -43.62 13.76 -23.16
CA GLN A 678 -44.32 14.23 -21.96
C GLN A 678 -44.05 13.35 -20.73
N GLU A 679 -44.09 12.02 -20.90
CA GLU A 679 -43.78 11.07 -19.82
C GLU A 679 -42.31 11.23 -19.35
N ARG A 680 -41.41 11.47 -20.30
CA ARG A 680 -39.98 11.71 -20.06
C ARG A 680 -39.64 13.02 -19.36
N HIS A 681 -40.39 14.08 -19.63
CA HIS A 681 -40.25 15.35 -18.92
C HIS A 681 -40.66 15.25 -17.44
N ALA A 682 -41.67 14.41 -17.14
CA ALA A 682 -42.08 14.15 -15.75
C ALA A 682 -40.96 13.48 -14.94
N ASP A 683 -40.17 12.60 -15.58
CA ASP A 683 -39.00 11.96 -14.95
C ASP A 683 -37.89 12.97 -14.61
N ILE A 684 -37.59 13.92 -15.50
CA ILE A 684 -36.59 14.98 -15.22
C ILE A 684 -36.99 15.81 -14.02
N LYS A 685 -38.25 16.27 -13.96
CA LYS A 685 -38.77 17.05 -12.83
C LYS A 685 -38.69 16.27 -11.52
N ARG A 686 -38.87 14.94 -11.58
CA ARG A 686 -38.73 14.05 -10.43
C ARG A 686 -37.28 13.99 -9.95
N ILE A 687 -36.33 13.76 -10.86
CA ILE A 687 -34.89 13.74 -10.53
C ILE A 687 -34.45 15.07 -9.92
N GLU A 688 -34.90 16.20 -10.46
CA GLU A 688 -34.55 17.52 -9.94
C GLU A 688 -35.13 17.78 -8.56
N LYS A 689 -36.37 17.34 -8.31
CA LYS A 689 -36.97 17.37 -6.98
C LYS A 689 -36.18 16.50 -5.99
N THR A 690 -35.83 15.28 -6.36
CA THR A 690 -35.03 14.37 -5.53
C THR A 690 -33.64 14.95 -5.24
N LEU A 691 -32.95 15.51 -6.24
CA LEU A 691 -31.64 16.15 -6.05
C LEU A 691 -31.72 17.37 -5.12
N ALA A 692 -32.77 18.18 -5.23
CA ALA A 692 -33.00 19.31 -4.32
C ALA A 692 -33.28 18.83 -2.88
N GLU A 693 -34.09 17.78 -2.71
CA GLU A 693 -34.37 17.16 -1.40
C GLU A 693 -33.08 16.59 -0.78
N LEU A 694 -32.25 15.90 -1.56
CA LEU A 694 -30.97 15.35 -1.11
C LEU A 694 -29.95 16.45 -0.78
N ALA A 695 -29.89 17.53 -1.56
CA ALA A 695 -29.02 18.67 -1.29
C ALA A 695 -29.42 19.38 0.01
N GLN A 696 -30.72 19.56 0.25
CA GLN A 696 -31.24 20.10 1.51
C GLN A 696 -30.91 19.17 2.68
N LEU A 697 -31.07 17.85 2.51
CA LEU A 697 -30.70 16.85 3.52
C LEU A 697 -29.21 16.89 3.85
N PHE A 698 -28.36 17.00 2.82
CA PHE A 698 -26.92 17.10 3.00
C PHE A 698 -26.54 18.36 3.76
N ASN A 699 -27.09 19.52 3.38
CA ASN A 699 -26.83 20.79 4.05
C ASN A 699 -27.29 20.78 5.52
N ASP A 700 -28.50 20.26 5.78
CA ASP A 700 -29.06 20.12 7.13
C ASP A 700 -28.23 19.22 8.06
N MET A 701 -27.42 18.32 7.50
CA MET A 701 -26.53 17.42 8.24
C MET A 701 -25.09 17.96 8.32
N SER A 702 -24.64 18.72 7.30
CA SER A 702 -23.31 19.31 7.17
C SER A 702 -23.08 20.51 8.09
N ILE A 703 -24.10 21.36 8.31
CA ILE A 703 -24.04 22.54 9.21
C ILE A 703 -23.70 22.16 10.67
N LEU A 704 -23.86 20.88 11.04
CA LEU A 704 -23.57 20.35 12.37
C LEU A 704 -22.24 19.57 12.45
N VAL A 705 -21.37 19.67 11.44
CA VAL A 705 -20.02 19.07 11.43
C VAL A 705 -18.95 20.09 11.90
N GLU A 706 -19.29 21.36 12.05
CA GLU A 706 -18.38 22.45 12.47
C GLU A 706 -17.85 22.36 13.92
N GLN A 707 -18.28 21.39 14.73
CA GLN A 707 -17.71 21.13 16.07
C GLN A 707 -16.68 20.00 16.07
N GLN A 708 -15.69 20.05 15.16
CA GLN A 708 -14.51 19.17 15.21
C GLN A 708 -13.30 19.77 15.95
N ASP A 709 -13.38 21.01 16.43
CA ASP A 709 -12.30 21.66 17.20
C ASP A 709 -12.08 21.05 18.61
N GLU A 710 -13.09 20.38 19.18
CA GLU A 710 -12.91 19.69 20.48
C GLU A 710 -12.11 18.38 20.35
N THR A 711 -12.18 17.69 19.21
CA THR A 711 -11.59 16.35 19.04
C THR A 711 -10.07 16.41 18.90
N ILE A 712 -9.54 17.48 18.28
CA ILE A 712 -8.09 17.69 18.18
C ILE A 712 -7.49 17.95 19.56
N ASN A 713 -8.15 18.77 20.37
CA ASN A 713 -7.71 19.07 21.75
C ASN A 713 -7.72 17.83 22.66
N VAL A 714 -8.69 16.92 22.49
CA VAL A 714 -8.75 15.67 23.25
C VAL A 714 -7.66 14.68 22.80
N ILE A 715 -7.39 14.58 21.50
CA ILE A 715 -6.30 13.74 20.97
C ILE A 715 -4.94 14.25 21.43
N GLU A 716 -4.70 15.57 21.44
CA GLU A 716 -3.47 16.16 21.98
C GLU A 716 -3.32 15.90 23.48
N ALA A 717 -4.39 16.03 24.26
CA ALA A 717 -4.37 15.73 25.69
C ALA A 717 -4.11 14.24 25.97
N GLN A 718 -4.68 13.34 25.17
CA GLN A 718 -4.44 11.90 25.30
C GLN A 718 -3.05 11.49 24.83
N ALA A 719 -2.52 12.09 23.76
CA ALA A 719 -1.15 11.87 23.32
C ALA A 719 -0.14 12.27 24.39
N ALA A 720 -0.34 13.45 25.02
CA ALA A 720 0.51 13.91 26.13
C ALA A 720 0.42 13.00 27.38
N THR A 721 -0.76 12.43 27.65
CA THR A 721 -0.93 11.49 28.76
C THR A 721 -0.24 10.16 28.47
N VAL A 722 -0.37 9.64 27.25
CA VAL A 722 0.30 8.41 26.80
C VAL A 722 1.81 8.57 26.82
N GLU A 723 2.35 9.71 26.39
CA GLU A 723 3.79 10.00 26.46
C GLU A 723 4.31 9.93 27.90
N LYS A 724 3.59 10.56 28.84
CA LYS A 724 3.92 10.54 30.27
C LYS A 724 3.83 9.14 30.89
N ASP A 725 2.81 8.36 30.52
CA ASP A 725 2.63 6.99 31.02
C ASP A 725 3.69 6.05 30.46
N VAL A 726 4.11 6.24 29.20
CA VAL A 726 5.20 5.49 28.58
C VAL A 726 6.54 5.82 29.24
N GLU A 727 6.82 7.09 29.52
CA GLU A 727 8.04 7.52 30.21
C GLU A 727 8.09 6.97 31.65
N THR A 728 6.95 6.98 32.35
CA THR A 728 6.82 6.39 33.69
C THR A 728 7.00 4.87 33.64
N GLY A 729 6.45 4.20 32.62
CA GLY A 729 6.64 2.78 32.37
C GLY A 729 8.10 2.40 32.13
N LEU A 730 8.81 3.21 31.33
CA LEU A 730 10.26 3.08 31.09
C LEU A 730 11.05 3.17 32.40
N GLY A 731 10.71 4.13 33.27
CA GLY A 731 11.32 4.25 34.59
C GLY A 731 11.08 3.03 35.50
N TYR A 732 9.91 2.38 35.41
CA TYR A 732 9.65 1.13 36.14
C TYR A 732 10.43 -0.05 35.57
N THR A 733 10.60 -0.13 34.25
CA THR A 733 11.42 -1.18 33.63
C THR A 733 12.90 -1.05 34.01
N ASP A 734 13.44 0.16 34.09
CA ASP A 734 14.82 0.38 34.54
C ASP A 734 15.02 -0.04 36.00
N LYS A 735 14.08 0.35 36.89
CA LYS A 735 14.10 -0.10 38.30
C LYS A 735 13.97 -1.62 38.43
N ALA A 736 13.17 -2.26 37.58
CA ALA A 736 13.04 -3.72 37.55
C ALA A 736 14.35 -4.40 37.11
N VAL A 737 15.04 -3.83 36.12
CA VAL A 737 16.36 -4.31 35.66
C VAL A 737 17.41 -4.20 36.78
N ASP A 738 17.44 -3.07 37.49
CA ASP A 738 18.39 -2.87 38.60
C ASP A 738 18.10 -3.80 39.78
N SER A 739 16.83 -4.00 40.12
CA SER A 739 16.40 -4.96 41.14
C SER A 739 16.77 -6.41 40.73
N ALA A 740 16.58 -6.77 39.47
CA ALA A 740 16.96 -8.08 38.94
C ALA A 740 18.49 -8.29 38.96
N ARG A 741 19.29 -7.26 38.66
CA ARG A 741 20.76 -7.30 38.78
C ARG A 741 21.19 -7.48 40.23
N ALA A 742 20.58 -6.74 41.16
CA ALA A 742 20.86 -6.87 42.59
C ALA A 742 20.49 -8.27 43.12
N ALA A 743 19.36 -8.83 42.68
CA ALA A 743 18.94 -10.19 43.03
C ALA A 743 19.92 -11.26 42.50
N ARG A 744 20.42 -11.12 41.26
CA ARG A 744 21.46 -12.01 40.72
C ARG A 744 22.75 -11.95 41.54
N LYS A 745 23.19 -10.75 41.95
CA LYS A 745 24.37 -10.57 42.80
C LYS A 745 24.20 -11.30 44.14
N LYS A 746 23.03 -11.19 44.78
CA LYS A 746 22.71 -11.91 46.02
C LYS A 746 22.69 -13.43 45.82
N ARG A 747 22.13 -13.94 44.71
CA ARG A 747 22.15 -15.38 44.38
C ARG A 747 23.57 -15.92 44.23
N TRP A 748 24.46 -15.18 43.57
CA TRP A 748 25.88 -15.56 43.45
C TRP A 748 26.60 -15.58 44.80
N ILE A 749 26.32 -14.61 45.67
CA ILE A 749 26.87 -14.60 47.04
C ILE A 749 26.42 -15.86 47.80
N CYS A 750 25.13 -16.21 47.76
CA CYS A 750 24.62 -17.43 48.38
C CYS A 750 25.25 -18.70 47.79
N PHE A 751 25.44 -18.76 46.47
CA PHE A 751 26.10 -19.88 45.79
C PHE A 751 27.53 -20.08 46.30
N PHE A 752 28.32 -19.01 46.42
CA PHE A 752 29.68 -19.10 46.95
C PHE A 752 29.72 -19.52 48.42
N ILE A 753 28.77 -19.04 49.24
CA ILE A 753 28.66 -19.49 50.65
C ILE A 753 28.37 -20.99 50.72
N ILE A 754 27.44 -21.49 49.90
CA ILE A 754 27.11 -22.92 49.84
C ILE A 754 28.32 -23.74 49.38
N LEU A 755 29.05 -23.26 48.37
CA LEU A 755 30.27 -23.93 47.87
C LEU A 755 31.34 -24.02 48.96
N ILE A 756 31.56 -22.94 49.72
CA ILE A 756 32.51 -22.93 50.85
C ILE A 756 32.08 -23.93 51.92
N ILE A 757 30.79 -23.99 52.26
CA ILE A 757 30.25 -24.96 53.22
C ILE A 757 30.50 -26.40 52.74
N LEU A 758 30.26 -26.69 51.46
CA LEU A 758 30.51 -28.01 50.88
C LEU A 758 32.00 -28.40 50.92
N ILE A 759 32.89 -27.44 50.65
CA ILE A 759 34.35 -27.66 50.75
C ILE A 759 34.74 -27.98 52.20
N ILE A 760 34.21 -27.24 53.18
CA ILE A 760 34.46 -27.50 54.60
C ILE A 760 33.97 -28.90 54.99
N ILE A 761 32.75 -29.27 54.57
CA ILE A 761 32.21 -30.62 54.82
C ILE A 761 33.10 -31.69 54.19
N ALA A 762 33.54 -31.51 52.94
CA ALA A 762 34.42 -32.46 52.27
C ALA A 762 35.76 -32.62 52.99
N ILE A 763 36.34 -31.52 53.51
CA ILE A 763 37.57 -31.56 54.31
C ILE A 763 37.33 -32.31 55.62
N VAL A 764 36.23 -32.04 56.33
CA VAL A 764 35.89 -32.73 57.58
C VAL A 764 35.68 -34.22 57.34
N VAL A 765 34.96 -34.60 56.29
CA VAL A 765 34.76 -36.01 55.91
C VAL A 765 36.09 -36.66 55.56
N ALA A 766 36.96 -36.00 54.78
CA ALA A 766 38.28 -36.52 54.45
C ALA A 766 39.14 -36.76 55.70
N VAL A 767 39.13 -35.82 56.67
CA VAL A 767 39.85 -35.97 57.94
C VAL A 767 39.28 -37.14 58.75
N VAL A 768 37.97 -37.28 58.85
CA VAL A 768 37.32 -38.39 59.57
C VAL A 768 37.61 -39.74 58.91
N VAL A 769 37.59 -39.82 57.57
CA VAL A 769 37.93 -41.03 56.83
C VAL A 769 39.40 -41.39 57.01
N VAL A 770 40.32 -40.44 56.93
CA VAL A 770 41.75 -40.67 57.18
C VAL A 770 41.99 -41.14 58.63
N GLN A 771 41.30 -40.55 59.61
CA GLN A 771 41.39 -40.98 61.01
C GLN A 771 40.83 -42.40 61.19
N ASN A 772 39.73 -42.77 60.53
CA ASN A 772 39.16 -44.12 60.58
C ASN A 772 40.04 -45.17 59.85
N VAL A 773 40.64 -44.82 58.72
CA VAL A 773 41.60 -45.68 58.01
C VAL A 773 42.86 -45.91 58.86
N ASN A 774 43.35 -44.87 59.53
CA ASN A 774 44.49 -45.01 60.45
C ASN A 774 44.12 -45.82 61.70
N LYS A 775 42.91 -45.65 62.24
CA LYS A 775 42.40 -46.53 63.32
C LYS A 775 42.35 -47.99 62.86
N ASN A 776 41.82 -48.28 61.67
CA ASN A 776 41.71 -49.66 61.15
C ASN A 776 43.08 -50.30 60.85
N LYS A 777 44.08 -49.52 60.41
CA LYS A 777 45.48 -49.99 60.27
C LYS A 777 46.13 -50.33 61.62
N THR A 778 45.72 -49.64 62.69
CA THR A 778 46.22 -49.90 64.06
C THR A 778 45.56 -51.14 64.68
N THR A 779 44.34 -51.50 64.25
CA THR A 779 43.64 -52.72 64.70
C THR A 779 44.16 -53.99 64.01
N THR A 780 44.64 -53.91 62.77
CA THR A 780 45.20 -55.07 62.03
C THR A 780 46.63 -55.44 62.44
N THR A 781 47.36 -54.54 63.11
CA THR A 781 48.71 -54.83 63.66
C THR A 781 48.68 -55.41 65.09
N LYS A 782 47.50 -55.58 65.70
CA LYS A 782 47.33 -56.19 67.04
C LYS A 782 46.80 -57.63 67.06
N SER A 783 46.65 -58.30 65.91
CA SER A 783 46.28 -59.73 65.85
C SER A 783 47.43 -60.67 65.43
N THR A 784 48.67 -60.21 65.49
CA THR A 784 49.88 -61.04 65.42
C THR A 784 50.82 -60.64 66.56
N ASN A 785 50.40 -60.97 67.77
CA ASN A 785 51.24 -61.38 68.91
C ASN A 785 50.35 -61.92 70.02
#